data_AF-A0A962HIT6-F1
#
_entry.id   AF-A0A962HIT6-F1
#
_cell.length_a   1.000
_cell.length_b   1.000
_cell.length_c   1.000
_cell.angle_alpha   90.00
_cell.angle_beta   90.00
_cell.angle_gamma   90.00
#
_symmetry.space_group_name_H-M   'P 1'
#
loop_
_entity.id
_entity.type
_entity.pdbx_description
1 polymer ?
#
loop_
_entity_poly.entity_id
_entity_poly.type
_entity_poly.pdbx_seq_one_letter_code
_entity_poly.pdbx_strand_id
1 'polypeptide(L)'
;MLEIRKGTAAKNYENTFFREFTENLKNLFDKYALDGLLIAHSECEAEKRLQIDALLITKKTVCIIDFKNFGGKITLPKNSKLEFDFGKWTNEKGEIIKGGSSINPFIQLKNQKDRFIKVVETQILDRLPTSDCLNPYHSVRIVCFQKPIELIGSIPPKEELNFFIIDKTNYLEKIKDIIDISDKEVSLTKESYDVFKEAFRADIFDLSEYYGKTTDFTTYETELDFENLYPDQKSALQEIESFIKSEDKRFFVLQGTSLSGKTHLIPFIQDLAYNNQIPEAKIFASSGRVANNLLKNTSLEFDSIYSYIYGGNITHSEAEEKEEIENKDEDKIDIEVVPRKKSDDTEEAIFIVDESHLISDNYHQSIDLRFGSGKLLKDFIEFADLKNSKRKIIFIGDSFQLSIGKKEESSLNPEYLSDEYNFEAKAFQLIDKENKSPIVAEGLKAVNCIRNQSFNDLKFEISNYLNILSKDELRERIENSLKSSSSSHILCYSNFEAQKVNFWIKNSILRNGNDLTKGDLVIFGNNIRVEDENDPFAEPKKIFNGQFGTVVSVSNTITKNEKLIAPLIFREVTINLQQSNHTLNFLSLENFRLSDKGELSKEEIISYKILLTQLAEKELDNFKNDKYQTDEELKDLLQKLADGKRVKTKVIRKIQRSLSNMPATDYY
;
A
#
# COMPACT_ATOMS: atom_id res chain seq x y z
N MET A 1 -21.78 2.89 -25.94
CA MET A 1 -20.51 3.63 -25.78
C MET A 1 -19.73 3.03 -24.61
N LEU A 2 -18.43 2.78 -24.82
CA LEU A 2 -17.53 2.29 -23.78
C LEU A 2 -16.92 3.48 -23.01
N GLU A 3 -17.22 3.60 -21.71
CA GLU A 3 -16.49 4.51 -20.82
C GLU A 3 -15.19 3.84 -20.36
N ILE A 4 -14.08 4.56 -20.36
CA ILE A 4 -12.78 4.02 -19.98
C ILE A 4 -12.22 4.86 -18.84
N ARG A 5 -11.89 4.20 -17.74
CA ARG A 5 -11.26 4.79 -16.57
C ARG A 5 -9.99 4.03 -16.21
N LYS A 6 -9.01 4.75 -15.68
CA LYS A 6 -7.71 4.20 -15.34
C LYS A 6 -7.17 4.85 -14.07
N GLY A 7 -6.80 4.04 -13.09
CA GLY A 7 -6.07 4.50 -11.91
C GLY A 7 -4.56 4.54 -12.13
N THR A 8 -3.83 4.75 -11.04
CA THR A 8 -2.37 4.86 -11.05
C THR A 8 -1.72 3.49 -11.27
N ALA A 9 -1.16 3.25 -12.45
CA ALA A 9 -0.48 1.98 -12.77
C ALA A 9 0.89 1.86 -12.07
N ALA A 10 1.21 0.68 -11.54
CA ALA A 10 2.50 0.40 -10.91
C ALA A 10 3.66 0.28 -11.92
N LYS A 11 3.37 -0.03 -13.20
CA LYS A 11 4.40 -0.30 -14.24
C LYS A 11 4.18 0.46 -15.54
N ASN A 12 5.27 0.98 -16.11
CA ASN A 12 5.23 1.86 -17.28
C ASN A 12 4.93 1.15 -18.62
N TYR A 13 5.27 -0.14 -18.79
CA TYR A 13 5.08 -0.85 -20.06
C TYR A 13 3.62 -1.31 -20.29
N GLU A 14 2.87 -1.53 -19.21
CA GLU A 14 1.42 -1.79 -19.27
C GLU A 14 0.67 -0.62 -19.92
N ASN A 15 1.22 0.59 -19.85
CA ASN A 15 0.58 1.79 -20.41
C ASN A 15 0.48 1.75 -21.94
N THR A 16 1.44 1.17 -22.66
CA THR A 16 1.44 1.16 -24.13
C THR A 16 0.47 0.13 -24.68
N PHE A 17 0.57 -1.12 -24.19
CA PHE A 17 -0.37 -2.17 -24.61
C PHE A 17 -1.79 -1.83 -24.18
N PHE A 18 -1.99 -1.27 -22.97
CA PHE A 18 -3.31 -0.85 -22.52
C PHE A 18 -3.92 0.23 -23.42
N ARG A 19 -3.13 1.20 -23.91
CA ARG A 19 -3.61 2.19 -24.90
C ARG A 19 -4.12 1.52 -26.18
N GLU A 20 -3.32 0.65 -26.79
CA GLU A 20 -3.72 -0.11 -27.99
C GLU A 20 -4.96 -0.97 -27.73
N PHE A 21 -4.98 -1.69 -26.60
CA PHE A 21 -6.08 -2.54 -26.18
C PHE A 21 -7.38 -1.74 -26.04
N THR A 22 -7.34 -0.60 -25.35
CA THR A 22 -8.51 0.24 -25.08
C THR A 22 -9.03 0.95 -26.32
N GLU A 23 -8.16 1.45 -27.19
CA GLU A 23 -8.55 2.04 -28.47
C GLU A 23 -9.28 1.01 -29.35
N ASN A 24 -8.70 -0.18 -29.49
CA ASN A 24 -9.29 -1.25 -30.28
C ASN A 24 -10.61 -1.75 -29.68
N LEU A 25 -10.70 -1.86 -28.35
CA LEU A 25 -11.94 -2.26 -27.67
C LEU A 25 -13.03 -1.18 -27.81
N LYS A 26 -12.68 0.11 -27.73
CA LYS A 26 -13.62 1.21 -27.96
C LYS A 26 -14.19 1.16 -29.37
N ASN A 27 -13.33 0.99 -30.38
CA ASN A 27 -13.75 0.84 -31.78
C ASN A 27 -14.71 -0.35 -31.97
N LEU A 28 -14.48 -1.47 -31.28
CA LEU A 28 -15.39 -2.62 -31.28
C LEU A 28 -16.75 -2.25 -30.68
N PHE A 29 -16.79 -1.62 -29.50
CA PHE A 29 -18.03 -1.24 -28.83
C PHE A 29 -18.83 -0.24 -29.65
N ASP A 30 -18.18 0.74 -30.27
CA ASP A 30 -18.84 1.74 -31.12
C ASP A 30 -19.39 1.10 -32.39
N LYS A 31 -18.63 0.20 -33.04
CA LYS A 31 -19.07 -0.53 -34.24
C LYS A 31 -20.33 -1.35 -34.02
N TYR A 32 -20.48 -1.96 -32.85
CA TYR A 32 -21.63 -2.81 -32.51
C TYR A 32 -22.67 -2.11 -31.61
N ALA A 33 -22.53 -0.79 -31.39
CA ALA A 33 -23.41 0.00 -30.52
C ALA A 33 -23.58 -0.61 -29.10
N LEU A 34 -22.51 -1.16 -28.55
CA LEU A 34 -22.48 -1.77 -27.23
C LEU A 34 -22.17 -0.72 -26.17
N ASP A 35 -22.73 -0.91 -24.98
CA ASP A 35 -22.44 -0.11 -23.79
C ASP A 35 -21.59 -0.91 -22.80
N GLY A 36 -20.59 -0.26 -22.20
CA GLY A 36 -19.72 -0.90 -21.22
C GLY A 36 -18.91 0.12 -20.43
N LEU A 37 -18.27 -0.37 -19.38
CA LEU A 37 -17.31 0.36 -18.56
C LEU A 37 -16.04 -0.49 -18.45
N LEU A 38 -14.90 0.08 -18.82
CA LEU A 38 -13.60 -0.51 -18.59
C LEU A 38 -12.87 0.28 -17.52
N ILE A 39 -12.56 -0.34 -16.39
CA ILE A 39 -11.78 0.25 -15.30
C ILE A 39 -10.45 -0.50 -15.23
N ALA A 40 -9.32 0.19 -15.26
CA ALA A 40 -8.01 -0.44 -15.17
C ALA A 40 -7.15 0.12 -14.05
N HIS A 41 -6.34 -0.74 -13.42
CA HIS A 41 -5.42 -0.37 -12.33
C HIS A 41 -6.08 0.49 -11.24
N SER A 42 -7.33 0.19 -10.88
CA SER A 42 -8.06 0.91 -9.84
C SER A 42 -7.76 0.31 -8.46
N GLU A 43 -7.57 1.18 -7.46
CA GLU A 43 -7.49 0.77 -6.07
C GLU A 43 -8.92 0.62 -5.48
N CYS A 44 -9.29 -0.58 -5.06
CA CYS A 44 -10.52 -0.81 -4.30
C CYS A 44 -10.29 -0.52 -2.81
N GLU A 45 -10.87 0.56 -2.28
CA GLU A 45 -10.64 0.93 -0.88
C GLU A 45 -11.23 -0.06 0.13
N ALA A 46 -12.35 -0.69 -0.23
CA ALA A 46 -13.02 -1.70 0.58
C ALA A 46 -12.15 -2.96 0.75
N GLU A 47 -11.35 -3.31 -0.26
CA GLU A 47 -10.40 -4.42 -0.21
C GLU A 47 -9.10 -4.04 -0.91
N LYS A 48 -8.19 -3.40 -0.15
CA LYS A 48 -6.88 -2.95 -0.67
C LYS A 48 -6.01 -4.06 -1.25
N ARG A 49 -6.31 -5.33 -0.94
CA ARG A 49 -5.60 -6.50 -1.47
C ARG A 49 -6.17 -6.96 -2.83
N LEU A 50 -7.24 -6.33 -3.30
CA LEU A 50 -7.80 -6.54 -4.63
C LEU A 50 -7.15 -5.57 -5.61
N GLN A 51 -6.16 -6.07 -6.34
CA GLN A 51 -5.54 -5.36 -7.45
C GLN A 51 -5.95 -6.08 -8.72
N ILE A 52 -6.63 -5.40 -9.64
CA ILE A 52 -7.08 -5.95 -10.92
C ILE A 52 -6.47 -5.07 -12.03
N ASP A 53 -5.83 -5.68 -13.03
CA ASP A 53 -5.23 -4.92 -14.12
C ASP A 53 -6.32 -4.25 -14.98
N ALA A 54 -7.37 -4.99 -15.35
CA ALA A 54 -8.57 -4.43 -15.96
C ALA A 54 -9.85 -5.17 -15.59
N LEU A 55 -10.91 -4.41 -15.30
CA LEU A 55 -12.27 -4.85 -15.05
C LEU A 55 -13.15 -4.33 -16.17
N LEU A 56 -13.69 -5.24 -17.00
CA LEU A 56 -14.63 -4.89 -18.07
C LEU A 56 -16.05 -5.26 -17.61
N ILE A 57 -16.89 -4.25 -17.45
CA ILE A 57 -18.30 -4.40 -17.10
C ILE A 57 -19.13 -4.14 -18.35
N THR A 58 -20.02 -5.07 -18.65
CA THR A 58 -21.02 -4.94 -19.73
C THR A 58 -22.39 -5.29 -19.20
N LYS A 59 -23.43 -5.13 -20.03
CA LYS A 59 -24.79 -5.51 -19.69
C LYS A 59 -24.95 -6.96 -19.22
N LYS A 60 -24.15 -7.90 -19.74
CA LYS A 60 -24.35 -9.35 -19.51
C LYS A 60 -23.19 -10.05 -18.83
N THR A 61 -22.05 -9.37 -18.67
CA THR A 61 -20.83 -10.03 -18.17
C THR A 61 -19.94 -9.01 -17.50
N VAL A 62 -19.27 -9.47 -16.43
CA VAL A 62 -18.15 -8.78 -15.81
C VAL A 62 -16.89 -9.63 -16.01
N CYS A 63 -15.86 -9.06 -16.61
CA CYS A 63 -14.59 -9.73 -16.86
C CYS A 63 -13.47 -9.13 -16.01
N ILE A 64 -12.76 -9.98 -15.27
CA ILE A 64 -11.52 -9.67 -14.56
C ILE A 64 -10.38 -10.09 -15.47
N ILE A 65 -9.58 -9.12 -15.91
CA ILE A 65 -8.52 -9.28 -16.91
C ILE A 65 -7.17 -9.00 -16.23
N ASP A 66 -6.23 -9.91 -16.44
CA ASP A 66 -4.84 -9.81 -16.00
C ASP A 66 -3.94 -9.84 -17.23
N PHE A 67 -3.04 -8.85 -17.35
CA PHE A 67 -2.16 -8.69 -18.51
C PHE A 67 -0.80 -9.34 -18.27
N LYS A 68 -0.28 -10.03 -19.29
CA LYS A 68 1.03 -10.69 -19.20
C LYS A 68 1.91 -10.35 -20.41
N ASN A 69 3.10 -9.82 -20.15
CA ASN A 69 4.06 -9.43 -21.19
C ASN A 69 4.93 -10.62 -21.67
N PHE A 70 4.30 -11.72 -22.04
CA PHE A 70 4.96 -12.91 -22.60
C PHE A 70 4.42 -13.21 -23.99
N GLY A 71 5.21 -13.94 -24.79
CA GLY A 71 4.86 -14.38 -26.14
C GLY A 71 5.52 -15.73 -26.46
N GLY A 72 5.19 -16.30 -27.62
CA GLY A 72 5.73 -17.60 -28.04
C GLY A 72 5.05 -18.78 -27.37
N LYS A 73 5.78 -19.87 -27.13
CA LYS A 73 5.18 -21.09 -26.56
C LYS A 73 4.97 -20.97 -25.06
N ILE A 74 3.73 -21.13 -24.62
CA ILE A 74 3.32 -21.12 -23.21
C ILE A 74 2.89 -22.52 -22.81
N THR A 75 3.62 -23.14 -21.89
CA THR A 75 3.30 -24.46 -21.35
C THR A 75 2.44 -24.34 -20.10
N LEU A 76 1.23 -24.89 -20.17
CA LEU A 76 0.32 -24.98 -19.03
C LEU A 76 0.65 -26.23 -18.19
N PRO A 77 0.30 -26.23 -16.89
CA PRO A 77 0.40 -27.42 -16.07
C PRO A 77 -0.52 -28.53 -16.56
N LYS A 78 -0.30 -29.75 -16.06
CA LYS A 78 -1.12 -30.92 -16.38
C LYS A 78 -2.58 -30.71 -15.97
N ASN A 79 -3.45 -31.40 -16.69
CA ASN A 79 -4.90 -31.19 -16.65
C ASN A 79 -5.62 -31.79 -15.42
N SER A 80 -4.89 -32.09 -14.33
CA SER A 80 -5.49 -32.49 -13.05
C SER A 80 -5.73 -31.23 -12.20
N LYS A 81 -6.85 -31.17 -11.46
CA LYS A 81 -7.26 -29.94 -10.75
C LYS A 81 -6.17 -29.38 -9.83
N LEU A 82 -5.54 -30.23 -9.01
CA LEU A 82 -4.50 -29.78 -8.09
C LEU A 82 -3.23 -29.33 -8.81
N GLU A 83 -2.84 -30.00 -9.91
CA GLU A 83 -1.67 -29.61 -10.69
C GLU A 83 -1.92 -28.36 -11.53
N PHE A 84 -3.13 -28.13 -12.03
CA PHE A 84 -3.46 -26.91 -12.77
C PHE A 84 -3.49 -25.68 -11.87
N ASP A 85 -4.14 -25.81 -10.71
CA ASP A 85 -4.21 -24.75 -9.71
C ASP A 85 -2.78 -24.38 -9.24
N PHE A 86 -1.98 -25.35 -8.80
CA PHE A 86 -0.70 -25.05 -8.13
C PHE A 86 0.55 -25.29 -8.98
N GLY A 87 0.39 -25.61 -10.27
CA GLY A 87 1.49 -25.87 -11.17
C GLY A 87 2.08 -24.62 -11.79
N LYS A 88 3.33 -24.73 -12.25
CA LYS A 88 4.03 -23.63 -12.92
C LYS A 88 3.57 -23.50 -14.37
N TRP A 89 3.33 -22.27 -14.79
CA TRP A 89 3.25 -21.92 -16.20
C TRP A 89 4.64 -21.53 -16.66
N THR A 90 5.08 -22.00 -17.83
CA THR A 90 6.43 -21.68 -18.32
C THR A 90 6.43 -21.23 -19.78
N ASN A 91 7.36 -20.36 -20.15
CA ASN A 91 7.62 -20.08 -21.56
C ASN A 91 8.57 -21.13 -22.19
N GLU A 92 8.95 -20.92 -23.45
CA GLU A 92 9.87 -21.80 -24.20
C GLU A 92 11.29 -21.90 -23.60
N LYS A 93 11.73 -20.90 -22.83
CA LYS A 93 13.00 -20.91 -22.11
C LYS A 93 12.92 -21.63 -20.74
N GLY A 94 11.71 -22.00 -20.30
CA GLY A 94 11.48 -22.58 -18.97
C GLY A 94 11.30 -21.55 -17.86
N GLU A 95 11.20 -20.26 -18.18
CA GLU A 95 10.95 -19.20 -17.20
C GLU A 95 9.51 -19.29 -16.67
N ILE A 96 9.34 -19.08 -15.37
CA ILE A 96 8.02 -19.15 -14.71
C ILE A 96 7.21 -17.88 -15.00
N ILE A 97 6.02 -18.06 -15.56
CA ILE A 97 5.04 -17.00 -15.78
C ILE A 97 4.21 -16.86 -14.50
N LYS A 98 4.59 -15.90 -13.66
CA LYS A 98 3.98 -15.66 -12.34
C LYS A 98 2.72 -14.81 -12.46
N GLY A 99 1.88 -14.90 -11.44
CA GLY A 99 0.73 -14.05 -11.25
C GLY A 99 0.86 -13.15 -10.02
N GLY A 100 1.52 -12.00 -10.14
CA GLY A 100 1.86 -11.16 -8.99
C GLY A 100 2.70 -11.96 -7.98
N SER A 101 2.19 -12.09 -6.74
CA SER A 101 2.79 -12.96 -5.70
C SER A 101 2.36 -14.44 -5.77
N SER A 102 1.66 -14.85 -6.84
CA SER A 102 1.18 -16.21 -7.06
C SER A 102 2.06 -16.95 -8.07
N ILE A 103 2.14 -18.28 -7.91
CA ILE A 103 2.94 -19.17 -8.76
C ILE A 103 2.56 -19.13 -10.25
N ASN A 104 1.31 -18.79 -10.57
CA ASN A 104 0.81 -18.66 -11.92
C ASN A 104 -0.34 -17.61 -12.01
N PRO A 105 -0.72 -17.15 -13.23
CA PRO A 105 -1.78 -16.15 -13.41
C PRO A 105 -3.18 -16.66 -13.06
N PHE A 106 -3.43 -17.98 -13.16
CA PHE A 106 -4.74 -18.57 -12.86
C PHE A 106 -5.10 -18.42 -11.38
N ILE A 107 -4.15 -18.71 -10.47
CA ILE A 107 -4.36 -18.53 -9.02
C ILE A 107 -4.51 -17.07 -8.65
N GLN A 108 -3.73 -16.18 -9.28
CA GLN A 108 -3.89 -14.75 -9.07
C GLN A 108 -5.32 -14.30 -9.39
N LEU A 109 -5.84 -14.66 -10.57
CA LEU A 109 -7.21 -14.34 -11.00
C LEU A 109 -8.28 -15.02 -10.14
N LYS A 110 -8.02 -16.24 -9.66
CA LYS A 110 -8.92 -16.93 -8.72
C LYS A 110 -9.04 -16.16 -7.40
N ASN A 111 -7.90 -15.79 -6.80
CA ASN A 111 -7.86 -15.02 -5.56
C ASN A 111 -8.46 -13.60 -5.74
N GLN A 112 -8.18 -12.94 -6.86
CA GLN A 112 -8.79 -11.66 -7.22
C GLN A 112 -10.31 -11.79 -7.36
N LYS A 113 -10.81 -12.86 -8.00
CA LYS A 113 -12.25 -13.11 -8.12
C LYS A 113 -12.92 -13.33 -6.77
N ASP A 114 -12.32 -14.11 -5.88
CA ASP A 114 -12.87 -14.35 -4.53
C ASP A 114 -12.97 -13.04 -3.73
N ARG A 115 -11.97 -12.16 -3.85
CA ARG A 115 -11.99 -10.82 -3.25
C ARG A 115 -13.00 -9.89 -3.92
N PHE A 116 -13.10 -9.93 -5.25
CA PHE A 116 -14.09 -9.19 -6.02
C PHE A 116 -15.51 -9.56 -5.63
N ILE A 117 -15.80 -10.86 -5.43
CA ILE A 117 -17.10 -11.34 -4.95
C ILE A 117 -17.45 -10.69 -3.61
N LYS A 118 -16.53 -10.67 -2.64
CA LYS A 118 -16.74 -10.02 -1.33
C LYS A 118 -17.04 -8.53 -1.49
N VAL A 119 -16.33 -7.83 -2.37
CA VAL A 119 -16.58 -6.41 -2.65
C VAL A 119 -17.96 -6.22 -3.26
N VAL A 120 -18.35 -7.04 -4.24
CA VAL A 120 -19.68 -6.97 -4.85
C VAL A 120 -20.77 -7.20 -3.81
N GLU A 121 -20.65 -8.26 -3.02
CA GLU A 121 -21.61 -8.64 -1.98
C GLU A 121 -21.77 -7.56 -0.90
N THR A 122 -20.69 -6.83 -0.57
CA THR A 122 -20.70 -5.86 0.54
C THR A 122 -20.88 -4.40 0.13
N GLN A 123 -20.54 -4.03 -1.11
CA GLN A 123 -20.53 -2.64 -1.56
C GLN A 123 -21.40 -2.36 -2.78
N ILE A 124 -21.74 -3.37 -3.58
CA ILE A 124 -22.39 -3.16 -4.89
C ILE A 124 -23.82 -3.67 -4.90
N LEU A 125 -24.09 -4.91 -4.49
CA LEU A 125 -25.40 -5.55 -4.69
C LEU A 125 -26.58 -4.73 -4.16
N ASP A 126 -26.47 -4.22 -2.93
CA ASP A 126 -27.55 -3.46 -2.29
C ASP A 126 -27.78 -2.07 -2.91
N ARG A 127 -26.85 -1.59 -3.74
CA ARG A 127 -26.90 -0.29 -4.42
C ARG A 127 -27.28 -0.40 -5.89
N LEU A 128 -27.40 -1.61 -6.44
CA LEU A 128 -27.81 -1.79 -7.82
C LEU A 128 -29.29 -1.37 -8.02
N PRO A 129 -29.66 -0.85 -9.19
CA PRO A 129 -31.06 -0.62 -9.55
C PRO A 129 -31.88 -1.91 -9.39
N THR A 130 -33.14 -1.79 -8.96
CA THR A 130 -34.02 -2.96 -8.77
C THR A 130 -34.29 -3.78 -10.04
N SER A 131 -34.03 -3.20 -11.22
CA SER A 131 -34.13 -3.89 -12.51
C SER A 131 -32.93 -4.77 -12.84
N ASP A 132 -31.85 -4.62 -12.10
CA ASP A 132 -30.54 -5.19 -12.42
C ASP A 132 -30.27 -6.42 -11.54
N CYS A 133 -29.49 -7.33 -12.08
CA CYS A 133 -29.11 -8.56 -11.41
C CYS A 133 -27.62 -8.79 -11.63
N LEU A 134 -26.90 -9.15 -10.57
CA LEU A 134 -25.49 -9.50 -10.65
C LEU A 134 -25.20 -10.67 -9.73
N ASN A 135 -24.91 -11.82 -10.30
CA ASN A 135 -24.29 -12.92 -9.60
C ASN A 135 -22.76 -12.84 -9.79
N PRO A 136 -21.98 -12.41 -8.77
CA PRO A 136 -20.55 -12.20 -8.94
C PRO A 136 -19.78 -13.51 -9.20
N TYR A 137 -20.34 -14.68 -8.86
CA TYR A 137 -19.73 -15.98 -9.18
C TYR A 137 -19.70 -16.25 -10.70
N HIS A 138 -20.52 -15.55 -11.48
CA HIS A 138 -20.57 -15.63 -12.94
C HIS A 138 -19.60 -14.65 -13.64
N SER A 139 -18.81 -13.90 -12.89
CA SER A 139 -17.69 -13.12 -13.45
C SER A 139 -16.68 -14.01 -14.17
N VAL A 140 -16.18 -13.53 -15.30
CA VAL A 140 -15.23 -14.24 -16.17
C VAL A 140 -13.81 -13.80 -15.83
N ARG A 141 -12.87 -14.75 -15.82
CA ARG A 141 -11.44 -14.48 -15.60
C ARG A 141 -10.69 -14.60 -16.93
N ILE A 142 -9.80 -13.67 -17.23
CA ILE A 142 -9.09 -13.60 -18.50
C ILE A 142 -7.61 -13.32 -18.26
N VAL A 143 -6.73 -14.18 -18.78
CA VAL A 143 -5.31 -13.86 -18.95
C VAL A 143 -5.11 -13.34 -20.36
N CYS A 144 -4.64 -12.11 -20.50
CA CYS A 144 -4.40 -11.45 -21.78
C CYS A 144 -2.90 -11.24 -22.02
N PHE A 145 -2.34 -12.00 -22.96
CA PHE A 145 -0.95 -11.89 -23.33
C PHE A 145 -0.72 -10.72 -24.32
N GLN A 146 0.25 -9.87 -24.01
CA GLN A 146 0.56 -8.67 -24.81
C GLN A 146 1.22 -9.00 -26.16
N LYS A 147 1.71 -10.23 -26.32
CA LYS A 147 2.31 -10.76 -27.55
C LYS A 147 1.57 -12.04 -27.99
N PRO A 148 1.66 -12.45 -29.27
CA PRO A 148 1.05 -13.70 -29.74
C PRO A 148 1.61 -14.92 -29.00
N ILE A 149 0.75 -15.91 -28.72
CA ILE A 149 1.14 -17.15 -28.01
C ILE A 149 0.74 -18.43 -28.75
N GLU A 150 1.44 -19.51 -28.45
CA GLU A 150 1.06 -20.90 -28.76
C GLU A 150 0.92 -21.67 -27.45
N LEU A 151 -0.28 -22.14 -27.13
CA LEU A 151 -0.53 -22.86 -25.88
C LEU A 151 -0.18 -24.35 -26.01
N ILE A 152 0.65 -24.85 -25.09
CA ILE A 152 0.96 -26.27 -24.91
C ILE A 152 0.22 -26.75 -23.65
N GLY A 153 -0.72 -27.67 -23.83
CA GLY A 153 -1.63 -28.12 -22.79
C GLY A 153 -3.05 -27.58 -23.02
N SER A 154 -3.94 -27.78 -22.05
CA SER A 154 -5.31 -27.28 -22.13
C SER A 154 -5.83 -26.84 -20.76
N ILE A 155 -6.83 -25.97 -20.80
CA ILE A 155 -7.57 -25.54 -19.61
C ILE A 155 -8.43 -26.75 -19.15
N PRO A 156 -8.56 -27.00 -17.83
CA PRO A 156 -9.44 -28.04 -17.33
C PRO A 156 -10.90 -27.79 -17.76
N PRO A 157 -11.65 -28.81 -18.21
CA PRO A 157 -13.03 -28.62 -18.70
C PRO A 157 -13.99 -27.92 -17.73
N LYS A 158 -13.71 -27.97 -16.43
CA LYS A 158 -14.50 -27.29 -15.39
C LYS A 158 -14.29 -25.77 -15.35
N GLU A 159 -13.18 -25.29 -15.88
CA GLU A 159 -12.79 -23.88 -15.88
C GLU A 159 -13.04 -23.21 -17.24
N GLU A 160 -13.24 -23.97 -18.33
CA GLU A 160 -13.37 -23.45 -19.71
C GLU A 160 -14.54 -22.45 -19.91
N LEU A 161 -15.55 -22.49 -19.06
CA LEU A 161 -16.69 -21.56 -19.13
C LEU A 161 -16.43 -20.20 -18.48
N ASN A 162 -15.46 -20.11 -17.57
CA ASN A 162 -15.25 -18.93 -16.73
C ASN A 162 -13.78 -18.48 -16.65
N PHE A 163 -12.90 -19.12 -17.41
CA PHE A 163 -11.48 -18.80 -17.53
C PHE A 163 -11.03 -18.88 -18.98
N PHE A 164 -10.48 -17.78 -19.49
CA PHE A 164 -10.01 -17.68 -20.86
C PHE A 164 -8.56 -17.22 -20.90
N ILE A 165 -7.81 -17.74 -21.88
CA ILE A 165 -6.48 -17.27 -22.23
C ILE A 165 -6.58 -16.67 -23.63
N ILE A 166 -6.22 -15.40 -23.75
CA ILE A 166 -6.28 -14.64 -25.00
C ILE A 166 -4.94 -13.94 -25.23
N ASP A 167 -4.71 -13.47 -26.45
CA ASP A 167 -3.49 -12.75 -26.81
C ASP A 167 -3.77 -11.57 -27.75
N LYS A 168 -2.71 -10.82 -28.06
CA LYS A 168 -2.73 -9.66 -28.97
C LYS A 168 -3.43 -9.91 -30.32
N THR A 169 -3.48 -11.14 -30.82
CA THR A 169 -4.05 -11.46 -32.14
C THR A 169 -5.55 -11.76 -32.11
N ASN A 170 -6.08 -12.19 -30.97
CA ASN A 170 -7.45 -12.73 -30.88
C ASN A 170 -8.32 -12.12 -29.77
N TYR A 171 -7.79 -11.21 -28.96
CA TYR A 171 -8.51 -10.68 -27.79
C TYR A 171 -9.85 -10.02 -28.16
N LEU A 172 -9.95 -9.32 -29.29
CA LEU A 172 -11.20 -8.66 -29.70
C LEU A 172 -12.32 -9.65 -30.02
N GLU A 173 -12.01 -10.66 -30.84
CA GLU A 173 -12.95 -11.73 -31.23
C GLU A 173 -13.42 -12.47 -29.97
N LYS A 174 -12.48 -12.86 -29.09
CA LYS A 174 -12.78 -13.59 -27.87
C LYS A 174 -13.57 -12.79 -26.85
N ILE A 175 -13.22 -11.51 -26.63
CA ILE A 175 -14.00 -10.65 -25.72
C ILE A 175 -15.41 -10.47 -26.27
N LYS A 176 -15.58 -10.29 -27.58
CA LYS A 176 -16.90 -10.21 -28.21
C LYS A 176 -17.71 -11.48 -27.99
N ASP A 177 -17.11 -12.65 -28.20
CA ASP A 177 -17.75 -13.94 -27.97
C ASP A 177 -18.21 -14.08 -26.51
N ILE A 178 -17.37 -13.67 -25.56
CA ILE A 178 -17.67 -13.72 -24.12
C ILE A 178 -18.87 -12.84 -23.76
N ILE A 179 -18.90 -11.58 -24.22
CA ILE A 179 -19.94 -10.61 -23.84
C ILE A 179 -21.28 -10.84 -24.57
N ASP A 180 -21.26 -11.56 -25.70
CA ASP A 180 -22.48 -11.91 -26.44
C ASP A 180 -23.26 -13.07 -25.79
N ILE A 181 -22.61 -13.89 -24.97
CA ILE A 181 -23.25 -15.01 -24.25
C ILE A 181 -24.39 -14.49 -23.38
N SER A 182 -25.57 -15.10 -23.52
CA SER A 182 -26.72 -14.79 -22.66
C SER A 182 -26.56 -15.50 -21.32
N ASP A 183 -26.07 -14.78 -20.32
CA ASP A 183 -26.20 -15.17 -18.93
C ASP A 183 -27.44 -14.50 -18.33
N LYS A 184 -28.32 -15.28 -17.68
CA LYS A 184 -29.49 -14.74 -16.99
C LYS A 184 -29.14 -14.21 -15.59
N GLU A 185 -27.99 -14.61 -15.08
CA GLU A 185 -27.51 -14.26 -13.74
C GLU A 185 -26.80 -12.90 -13.70
N VAL A 186 -26.59 -12.27 -14.87
CA VAL A 186 -25.99 -10.94 -14.98
C VAL A 186 -26.79 -10.11 -16.00
N SER A 187 -27.43 -9.04 -15.51
CA SER A 187 -28.14 -8.06 -16.31
C SER A 187 -27.96 -6.68 -15.69
N LEU A 188 -27.08 -5.88 -16.29
CA LEU A 188 -26.69 -4.55 -15.81
C LEU A 188 -27.12 -3.46 -16.79
N THR A 189 -27.46 -2.30 -16.25
CA THR A 189 -27.75 -1.06 -16.98
C THR A 189 -26.61 -0.06 -16.81
N LYS A 190 -26.72 1.11 -17.46
CA LYS A 190 -25.74 2.19 -17.31
C LYS A 190 -25.68 2.74 -15.89
N GLU A 191 -26.81 2.75 -15.17
CA GLU A 191 -26.88 3.21 -13.78
C GLU A 191 -26.04 2.29 -12.87
N SER A 192 -26.03 0.99 -13.14
CA SER A 192 -25.13 0.06 -12.43
C SER A 192 -23.66 0.39 -12.60
N TYR A 193 -23.25 0.96 -13.73
CA TYR A 193 -21.83 1.31 -13.97
C TYR A 193 -21.35 2.40 -13.01
N ASP A 194 -22.22 3.31 -12.57
CA ASP A 194 -21.88 4.33 -11.58
C ASP A 194 -21.55 3.69 -10.22
N VAL A 195 -22.31 2.67 -9.80
CA VAL A 195 -22.02 1.91 -8.57
C VAL A 195 -20.64 1.23 -8.63
N PHE A 196 -20.27 0.69 -9.79
CA PHE A 196 -18.92 0.14 -10.00
C PHE A 196 -17.83 1.22 -9.94
N LYS A 197 -18.08 2.42 -10.50
CA LYS A 197 -17.13 3.54 -10.43
C LYS A 197 -16.92 4.05 -9.01
N GLU A 198 -17.94 3.98 -8.15
CA GLU A 198 -17.80 4.31 -6.72
C GLU A 198 -16.96 3.26 -5.97
N ALA A 199 -17.13 1.98 -6.29
CA ALA A 199 -16.39 0.90 -5.65
C ALA A 199 -14.94 0.77 -6.17
N PHE A 200 -14.72 1.10 -7.44
CA PHE A 200 -13.46 1.03 -8.16
C PHE A 200 -13.14 2.39 -8.79
N ARG A 201 -12.70 3.33 -7.93
CA ARG A 201 -12.40 4.70 -8.32
C ARG A 201 -11.17 4.79 -9.20
N ALA A 202 -11.26 5.57 -10.28
CA ALA A 202 -10.23 5.70 -11.30
C ALA A 202 -10.51 6.93 -12.17
N ASP A 203 -9.45 7.59 -12.65
CA ASP A 203 -9.56 8.79 -13.47
C ASP A 203 -10.10 8.47 -14.87
N ILE A 204 -10.78 9.42 -15.50
CA ILE A 204 -11.22 9.29 -16.90
C ILE A 204 -9.97 9.16 -17.79
N PHE A 205 -9.93 8.10 -18.61
CA PHE A 205 -8.80 7.85 -19.48
C PHE A 205 -8.97 8.55 -20.83
N ASP A 206 -8.15 9.57 -21.07
CA ASP A 206 -8.10 10.23 -22.37
C ASP A 206 -7.16 9.49 -23.35
N LEU A 207 -7.75 8.99 -24.43
CA LEU A 207 -7.04 8.36 -25.54
C LEU A 207 -6.15 9.34 -26.32
N SER A 208 -6.41 10.64 -26.21
CA SER A 208 -5.69 11.71 -26.91
C SER A 208 -4.38 12.12 -26.23
N GLU A 209 -4.16 11.73 -24.97
CA GLU A 209 -2.92 12.00 -24.24
C GLU A 209 -1.71 11.30 -24.87
N TYR A 210 -0.98 12.04 -25.69
CA TYR A 210 0.27 11.59 -26.30
C TYR A 210 1.45 12.00 -25.41
N TYR A 211 2.01 11.05 -24.68
CA TYR A 211 3.27 11.24 -23.98
C TYR A 211 4.40 11.14 -25.02
N GLY A 212 4.80 12.29 -25.56
CA GLY A 212 5.90 12.41 -26.52
C GLY A 212 7.24 12.02 -25.91
N LYS A 213 7.48 10.72 -25.78
CA LYS A 213 8.76 10.03 -25.65
C LYS A 213 8.46 8.53 -25.59
N THR A 214 8.53 7.87 -26.73
CA THR A 214 8.81 6.43 -26.79
C THR A 214 10.24 6.22 -26.28
N THR A 215 10.40 6.14 -24.97
CA THR A 215 11.54 5.41 -24.43
C THR A 215 11.30 3.95 -24.78
N ASP A 216 12.12 3.46 -25.70
CA ASP A 216 12.15 2.08 -26.14
C ASP A 216 12.59 1.23 -24.94
N PHE A 217 11.62 0.79 -24.13
CA PHE A 217 11.86 -0.07 -22.99
C PHE A 217 11.83 -1.50 -23.49
N THR A 218 12.95 -1.92 -24.07
CA THR A 218 13.27 -3.34 -24.09
C THR A 218 13.16 -3.87 -22.66
N THR A 219 12.34 -4.90 -22.52
CA THR A 219 12.22 -5.83 -21.41
C THR A 219 13.35 -5.73 -20.39
N TYR A 220 13.06 -5.19 -19.20
CA TYR A 220 13.81 -5.56 -18.01
C TYR A 220 13.35 -6.95 -17.57
N GLU A 221 13.54 -7.94 -18.43
CA GLU A 221 13.63 -9.34 -18.00
C GLU A 221 14.98 -9.45 -17.30
N THR A 222 14.97 -9.35 -15.97
CA THR A 222 16.15 -9.75 -15.20
C THR A 222 16.06 -11.26 -15.04
N GLU A 223 16.62 -11.99 -16.01
CA GLU A 223 16.98 -13.39 -15.80
C GLU A 223 17.79 -13.45 -14.49
N LEU A 224 17.32 -14.25 -13.53
CA LEU A 224 17.98 -14.38 -12.24
C LEU A 224 19.29 -15.14 -12.44
N ASP A 225 20.40 -14.41 -12.32
CA ASP A 225 21.72 -14.99 -12.44
C ASP A 225 22.21 -15.50 -11.08
N PHE A 226 21.94 -16.78 -10.82
CA PHE A 226 22.41 -17.45 -9.61
C PHE A 226 23.95 -17.58 -9.56
N GLU A 227 24.65 -17.53 -10.70
CA GLU A 227 26.10 -17.73 -10.72
C GLU A 227 26.86 -16.52 -10.17
N ASN A 228 26.33 -15.32 -10.40
CA ASN A 228 26.91 -14.06 -9.95
C ASN A 228 26.69 -13.73 -8.45
N LEU A 229 26.01 -14.60 -7.70
CA LEU A 229 25.85 -14.44 -6.25
C LEU A 229 27.15 -14.71 -5.49
N TYR A 230 27.36 -13.97 -4.38
CA TYR A 230 28.49 -14.23 -3.48
C TYR A 230 28.36 -15.62 -2.81
N PRO A 231 29.47 -16.27 -2.41
CA PRO A 231 29.41 -17.60 -1.79
C PRO A 231 28.53 -17.69 -0.53
N ASP A 232 28.52 -16.66 0.31
CA ASP A 232 27.65 -16.58 1.49
C ASP A 232 26.18 -16.40 1.13
N GLN A 233 25.88 -15.70 0.03
CA GLN A 233 24.53 -15.58 -0.52
C GLN A 233 24.02 -16.91 -1.08
N LYS A 234 24.87 -17.65 -1.82
CA LYS A 234 24.56 -19.01 -2.28
C LYS A 234 24.28 -19.94 -1.09
N SER A 235 25.09 -19.85 -0.02
CA SER A 235 24.89 -20.60 1.22
C SER A 235 23.58 -20.23 1.92
N ALA A 236 23.26 -18.94 2.01
CA ALA A 236 21.98 -18.47 2.57
C ALA A 236 20.78 -19.07 1.80
N LEU A 237 20.84 -19.08 0.46
CA LEU A 237 19.79 -19.66 -0.38
C LEU A 237 19.62 -21.17 -0.16
N GLN A 238 20.71 -21.92 0.03
CA GLN A 238 20.64 -23.35 0.39
C GLN A 238 19.98 -23.57 1.76
N GLU A 239 20.33 -22.75 2.74
CA GLU A 239 19.74 -22.82 4.08
C GLU A 239 18.25 -22.44 4.07
N ILE A 240 17.85 -21.50 3.21
CA ILE A 240 16.46 -21.11 2.95
C ILE A 240 15.71 -22.23 2.23
N GLU A 241 16.29 -22.87 1.22
CA GLU A 241 15.66 -24.01 0.54
C GLU A 241 15.39 -25.17 1.52
N SER A 242 16.36 -25.48 2.38
CA SER A 242 16.18 -26.44 3.48
C SER A 242 15.05 -26.02 4.43
N PHE A 243 14.95 -24.72 4.74
CA PHE A 243 13.86 -24.19 5.55
C PHE A 243 12.50 -24.32 4.87
N ILE A 244 12.38 -24.02 3.57
CA ILE A 244 11.15 -24.13 2.79
C ILE A 244 10.64 -25.58 2.80
N LYS A 245 11.54 -26.58 2.72
CA LYS A 245 11.20 -28.01 2.74
C LYS A 245 10.88 -28.57 4.14
N SER A 246 11.24 -27.89 5.21
CA SER A 246 11.05 -28.36 6.60
C SER A 246 9.59 -28.33 7.03
N GLU A 247 9.08 -29.36 7.73
CA GLU A 247 7.71 -29.30 8.27
C GLU A 247 7.62 -28.61 9.64
N ASP A 248 8.71 -28.55 10.40
CA ASP A 248 8.73 -28.03 11.77
C ASP A 248 9.07 -26.53 11.85
N LYS A 249 9.99 -26.06 11.00
CA LYS A 249 10.48 -24.67 11.05
C LYS A 249 9.46 -23.70 10.46
N ARG A 250 9.16 -22.62 11.19
CA ARG A 250 8.21 -21.57 10.77
C ARG A 250 8.86 -20.21 10.55
N PHE A 251 10.01 -19.95 11.17
CA PHE A 251 10.74 -18.70 11.01
C PHE A 251 12.12 -18.89 10.39
N PHE A 252 12.46 -18.00 9.46
CA PHE A 252 13.84 -17.82 8.98
C PHE A 252 14.23 -16.36 9.13
N VAL A 253 15.43 -16.09 9.64
CA VAL A 253 15.95 -14.74 9.86
C VAL A 253 17.22 -14.56 9.04
N LEU A 254 17.15 -13.73 7.99
CA LEU A 254 18.28 -13.37 7.15
C LEU A 254 18.81 -11.99 7.56
N GLN A 255 20.00 -11.98 8.16
CA GLN A 255 20.64 -10.76 8.64
C GLN A 255 21.84 -10.36 7.80
N GLY A 256 22.23 -9.10 7.90
CA GLY A 256 23.35 -8.55 7.13
C GLY A 256 23.39 -7.03 7.29
N THR A 257 24.57 -6.44 7.17
CA THR A 257 24.71 -4.98 7.18
C THR A 257 24.13 -4.34 5.91
N SER A 258 23.97 -3.02 5.90
CA SER A 258 23.69 -2.24 4.69
C SER A 258 24.57 -2.69 3.52
N LEU A 259 23.97 -2.86 2.34
CA LEU A 259 24.63 -3.28 1.09
C LEU A 259 25.29 -4.68 1.12
N SER A 260 24.93 -5.56 2.06
CA SER A 260 25.34 -6.98 2.02
C SER A 260 24.61 -7.83 0.97
N GLY A 261 23.55 -7.29 0.36
CA GLY A 261 22.75 -7.95 -0.68
C GLY A 261 21.49 -8.66 -0.18
N LYS A 262 21.03 -8.38 1.05
CA LYS A 262 19.78 -8.93 1.62
C LYS A 262 18.57 -8.79 0.68
N THR A 263 18.19 -7.56 0.33
CA THR A 263 17.05 -7.26 -0.56
C THR A 263 17.25 -7.86 -1.96
N HIS A 264 18.50 -7.94 -2.43
CA HIS A 264 18.84 -8.57 -3.71
C HIS A 264 18.52 -10.08 -3.73
N LEU A 265 18.46 -10.75 -2.58
CA LEU A 265 18.10 -12.17 -2.50
C LEU A 265 16.59 -12.44 -2.58
N ILE A 266 15.73 -11.45 -2.36
CA ILE A 266 14.27 -11.65 -2.34
C ILE A 266 13.73 -12.33 -3.62
N PRO A 267 14.11 -11.91 -4.84
CA PRO A 267 13.66 -12.58 -6.07
C PRO A 267 14.09 -14.06 -6.15
N PHE A 268 15.31 -14.36 -5.71
CA PHE A 268 15.84 -15.74 -5.67
C PHE A 268 15.10 -16.59 -4.63
N ILE A 269 14.73 -16.00 -3.48
CA ILE A 269 13.92 -16.67 -2.45
C ILE A 269 12.53 -16.99 -3.00
N GLN A 270 11.89 -16.06 -3.72
CA GLN A 270 10.61 -16.32 -4.38
C GLN A 270 10.74 -17.43 -5.42
N ASP A 271 11.80 -17.41 -6.25
CA ASP A 271 12.05 -18.48 -7.22
C ASP A 271 12.22 -19.85 -6.55
N LEU A 272 12.97 -19.94 -5.45
CA LEU A 272 13.09 -21.15 -4.63
C LEU A 272 11.73 -21.60 -4.09
N ALA A 273 10.89 -20.69 -3.59
CA ALA A 273 9.55 -21.01 -3.10
C ALA A 273 8.69 -21.64 -4.20
N TYR A 274 8.60 -21.00 -5.36
CA TYR A 274 7.83 -21.53 -6.50
C TYR A 274 8.42 -22.83 -7.03
N ASN A 275 9.76 -22.98 -7.02
CA ASN A 275 10.41 -24.23 -7.39
C ASN A 275 10.09 -25.39 -6.46
N ASN A 276 9.78 -25.10 -5.20
CA ASN A 276 9.30 -26.04 -4.20
C ASN A 276 7.77 -26.10 -4.09
N GLN A 277 7.05 -25.71 -5.15
CA GLN A 277 5.59 -25.80 -5.26
C GLN A 277 4.81 -24.98 -4.22
N ILE A 278 5.42 -23.92 -3.69
CA ILE A 278 4.72 -22.96 -2.83
C ILE A 278 3.80 -22.10 -3.72
N PRO A 279 2.47 -22.07 -3.47
CA PRO A 279 1.53 -21.34 -4.32
C PRO A 279 1.72 -19.83 -4.29
N GLU A 280 2.19 -19.29 -3.16
CA GLU A 280 2.17 -17.87 -2.86
C GLU A 280 3.40 -17.45 -2.06
N ALA A 281 4.14 -16.45 -2.56
CA ALA A 281 5.32 -15.88 -1.91
C ALA A 281 5.24 -14.35 -1.92
N LYS A 282 4.80 -13.77 -0.80
CA LYS A 282 4.51 -12.34 -0.65
C LYS A 282 5.65 -11.57 -0.03
N ILE A 283 5.84 -10.33 -0.47
CA ILE A 283 6.90 -9.46 0.02
C ILE A 283 6.25 -8.33 0.82
N PHE A 284 6.75 -8.10 2.02
CA PHE A 284 6.23 -7.14 2.98
C PHE A 284 7.29 -6.15 3.43
N ALA A 285 6.83 -4.96 3.79
CA ALA A 285 7.52 -3.99 4.61
C ALA A 285 6.65 -3.60 5.82
N SER A 286 7.26 -3.03 6.86
CA SER A 286 6.54 -2.70 8.10
C SER A 286 5.36 -1.73 7.87
N SER A 287 5.55 -0.71 7.04
CA SER A 287 4.55 0.34 6.74
C SER A 287 4.61 0.81 5.29
N GLY A 288 3.56 1.50 4.83
CA GLY A 288 3.51 2.06 3.48
C GLY A 288 4.65 3.04 3.18
N ARG A 289 5.13 3.78 4.18
CA ARG A 289 6.30 4.65 4.06
C ARG A 289 7.57 3.87 3.75
N VAL A 290 7.78 2.72 4.41
CA VAL A 290 8.94 1.87 4.19
C VAL A 290 8.84 1.18 2.83
N ALA A 291 7.67 0.62 2.49
CA ALA A 291 7.40 0.03 1.17
C ALA A 291 7.71 1.03 0.03
N ASN A 292 7.18 2.25 0.11
CA ASN A 292 7.41 3.32 -0.87
C ASN A 292 8.88 3.75 -0.98
N ASN A 293 9.65 3.65 0.10
CA ASN A 293 11.08 3.94 0.06
C ASN A 293 11.89 2.82 -0.58
N LEU A 294 11.52 1.55 -0.35
CA LEU A 294 12.16 0.38 -0.98
C LEU A 294 11.90 0.33 -2.50
N LEU A 295 10.70 0.73 -2.93
CA LEU A 295 10.31 0.85 -4.35
C LEU A 295 11.18 1.84 -5.15
N LYS A 296 11.84 2.81 -4.50
CA LYS A 296 12.75 3.74 -5.20
C LYS A 296 14.03 3.06 -5.69
N ASN A 297 14.42 1.97 -5.03
CA ASN A 297 15.72 1.31 -5.24
C ASN A 297 15.59 -0.08 -5.86
N THR A 298 14.36 -0.59 -6.02
CA THR A 298 14.07 -1.94 -6.49
C THR A 298 12.79 -1.97 -7.31
N SER A 299 12.66 -2.95 -8.21
CA SER A 299 11.42 -3.22 -8.95
C SER A 299 10.47 -4.15 -8.18
N LEU A 300 10.76 -4.45 -6.91
CA LEU A 300 9.97 -5.36 -6.09
C LEU A 300 8.76 -4.65 -5.51
N GLU A 301 7.60 -5.28 -5.61
CA GLU A 301 6.36 -4.77 -5.03
C GLU A 301 6.24 -5.22 -3.57
N PHE A 302 6.24 -4.25 -2.65
CA PHE A 302 6.15 -4.49 -1.22
C PHE A 302 4.75 -4.14 -0.69
N ASP A 303 4.09 -5.11 -0.06
CA ASP A 303 2.89 -4.87 0.72
C ASP A 303 3.26 -4.27 2.09
N SER A 304 2.45 -3.33 2.58
CA SER A 304 2.60 -2.80 3.93
C SER A 304 1.84 -3.67 4.94
N ILE A 305 2.53 -4.20 5.96
CA ILE A 305 1.92 -5.05 6.99
C ILE A 305 0.72 -4.34 7.62
N TYR A 306 0.87 -3.07 8.01
CA TYR A 306 -0.23 -2.30 8.63
C TYR A 306 -1.51 -2.29 7.77
N SER A 307 -1.39 -2.03 6.47
CA SER A 307 -2.55 -1.99 5.57
C SER A 307 -3.06 -3.38 5.20
N TYR A 308 -2.19 -4.39 5.25
CA TYR A 308 -2.51 -5.77 4.90
C TYR A 308 -3.33 -6.44 6.01
N ILE A 309 -2.85 -6.37 7.26
CA ILE A 309 -3.43 -7.12 8.39
C ILE A 309 -4.49 -6.34 9.17
N TYR A 310 -4.52 -5.01 9.12
CA TYR A 310 -5.52 -4.22 9.84
C TYR A 310 -6.61 -3.67 8.91
N GLY A 311 -7.82 -3.55 9.44
CA GLY A 311 -8.96 -2.95 8.77
C GLY A 311 -10.27 -3.58 9.22
N GLY A 312 -11.38 -3.13 8.63
CA GLY A 312 -12.72 -3.47 9.08
C GLY A 312 -13.27 -2.44 10.08
N ASN A 313 -14.41 -2.75 10.69
CA ASN A 313 -15.11 -1.82 11.56
C ASN A 313 -14.35 -1.61 12.86
N ILE A 314 -13.96 -0.36 13.11
CA ILE A 314 -13.26 0.05 14.33
C ILE A 314 -14.11 -0.32 15.55
N THR A 315 -13.47 -0.93 16.53
CA THR A 315 -14.06 -1.30 17.82
C THR A 315 -13.57 -0.36 18.90
N HIS A 316 -14.32 -0.24 19.99
CA HIS A 316 -13.88 0.48 21.18
C HIS A 316 -13.38 -0.53 22.21
N SER A 317 -12.42 -0.16 23.06
CA SER A 317 -11.94 -1.08 24.09
C SER A 317 -13.08 -1.48 25.04
N GLU A 318 -13.34 -2.79 25.17
CA GLU A 318 -14.42 -3.40 25.99
C GLU A 318 -14.43 -2.97 27.47
N ALA A 319 -13.41 -2.26 27.94
CA ALA A 319 -13.32 -1.76 29.31
C ALA A 319 -14.47 -0.81 29.68
N GLU A 320 -15.15 -0.18 28.72
CA GLU A 320 -16.18 0.84 29.02
C GLU A 320 -17.62 0.41 28.71
N GLU A 321 -17.87 -0.69 27.97
CA GLU A 321 -19.26 -1.17 27.75
C GLU A 321 -19.92 -1.67 29.05
N LYS A 322 -19.13 -1.97 30.10
CA LYS A 322 -19.65 -2.31 31.43
C LYS A 322 -19.68 -1.12 32.41
N GLU A 323 -19.01 -0.01 32.10
CA GLU A 323 -18.92 1.18 32.96
C GLU A 323 -19.84 2.33 32.51
N GLU A 324 -20.71 2.13 31.50
CA GLU A 324 -21.75 3.12 31.15
C GLU A 324 -22.80 3.38 32.26
N ILE A 325 -22.71 2.70 33.42
CA ILE A 325 -23.67 2.89 34.51
C ILE A 325 -23.19 3.85 35.60
N GLU A 326 -21.90 3.97 35.95
CA GLU A 326 -21.47 4.87 37.04
C GLU A 326 -20.01 5.35 36.89
N ASN A 327 -19.79 6.46 36.19
CA ASN A 327 -18.94 7.61 36.57
C ASN A 327 -18.49 8.42 35.33
N LYS A 328 -18.92 9.68 35.27
CA LYS A 328 -18.41 10.69 34.34
C LYS A 328 -17.05 11.21 34.84
N ASP A 329 -15.98 10.48 34.56
CA ASP A 329 -14.67 11.14 34.46
C ASP A 329 -14.58 11.72 33.04
N GLU A 330 -14.70 13.04 32.92
CA GLU A 330 -14.68 13.81 31.66
C GLU A 330 -13.30 13.80 30.94
N ASP A 331 -12.31 13.07 31.47
CA ASP A 331 -10.91 13.12 31.03
C ASP A 331 -10.38 11.83 30.33
N LYS A 332 -11.20 10.78 30.15
CA LYS A 332 -10.77 9.59 29.40
C LYS A 332 -11.09 9.73 27.91
N ILE A 333 -10.02 9.77 27.11
CA ILE A 333 -10.12 9.75 25.65
C ILE A 333 -10.45 8.31 25.23
N ASP A 334 -11.63 8.12 24.64
CA ASP A 334 -12.04 6.85 24.03
C ASP A 334 -11.01 6.43 22.96
N ILE A 335 -10.49 5.20 23.09
CA ILE A 335 -9.45 4.63 22.23
C ILE A 335 -10.14 3.84 21.12
N GLU A 336 -9.96 4.29 19.89
CA GLU A 336 -10.38 3.59 18.70
C GLU A 336 -9.41 2.43 18.40
N VAL A 337 -9.93 1.22 18.30
CA VAL A 337 -9.15 0.03 17.97
C VAL A 337 -9.48 -0.42 16.55
N VAL A 338 -8.49 -0.30 15.65
CA VAL A 338 -8.58 -0.88 14.30
C VAL A 338 -8.32 -2.38 14.42
N PRO A 339 -9.30 -3.24 14.13
CA PRO A 339 -9.13 -4.66 14.34
C PRO A 339 -8.19 -5.29 13.32
N ARG A 340 -7.66 -6.46 13.69
CA ARG A 340 -6.89 -7.32 12.81
C ARG A 340 -7.83 -8.19 11.97
N LYS A 341 -7.56 -8.30 10.68
CA LYS A 341 -8.24 -9.18 9.73
C LYS A 341 -7.84 -10.64 9.97
N LYS A 342 -8.62 -11.56 9.41
CA LYS A 342 -8.19 -12.97 9.26
C LYS A 342 -7.45 -13.12 7.93
N SER A 343 -6.40 -13.92 7.89
CA SER A 343 -5.72 -14.24 6.63
C SER A 343 -6.65 -15.07 5.73
N ASP A 344 -6.67 -14.71 4.46
CA ASP A 344 -7.26 -15.49 3.36
C ASP A 344 -6.19 -15.93 2.36
N ASP A 345 -4.93 -15.91 2.79
CA ASP A 345 -3.78 -16.40 2.02
C ASP A 345 -3.76 -17.92 1.97
N THR A 346 -3.05 -18.50 1.02
CA THR A 346 -2.92 -19.98 0.94
C THR A 346 -2.30 -20.57 2.20
N GLU A 347 -2.66 -21.80 2.55
CA GLU A 347 -2.18 -22.48 3.78
C GLU A 347 -0.67 -22.72 3.76
N GLU A 348 -0.04 -22.74 2.59
CA GLU A 348 1.40 -22.91 2.38
C GLU A 348 2.15 -21.60 2.09
N ALA A 349 1.48 -20.44 2.14
CA ALA A 349 2.08 -19.16 1.77
C ALA A 349 3.37 -18.83 2.53
N ILE A 350 4.33 -18.20 1.83
CA ILE A 350 5.55 -17.66 2.43
C ILE A 350 5.47 -16.14 2.48
N PHE A 351 5.69 -15.57 3.66
CA PHE A 351 5.76 -14.13 3.88
C PHE A 351 7.22 -13.70 4.05
N ILE A 352 7.73 -12.91 3.12
CA ILE A 352 9.10 -12.38 3.10
C ILE A 352 9.03 -10.93 3.54
N VAL A 353 9.65 -10.59 4.67
CA VAL A 353 9.52 -9.26 5.28
C VAL A 353 10.88 -8.57 5.26
N ASP A 354 11.04 -7.53 4.44
CA ASP A 354 12.26 -6.71 4.42
C ASP A 354 12.19 -5.57 5.43
N GLU A 355 13.36 -5.01 5.78
CA GLU A 355 13.50 -3.98 6.82
C GLU A 355 12.85 -4.40 8.16
N SER A 356 12.89 -5.70 8.46
CA SER A 356 12.17 -6.32 9.59
C SER A 356 12.68 -5.91 10.97
N HIS A 357 13.86 -5.27 11.05
CA HIS A 357 14.35 -4.65 12.29
C HIS A 357 13.39 -3.55 12.82
N LEU A 358 12.49 -3.03 11.98
CA LEU A 358 11.43 -2.10 12.35
C LEU A 358 10.19 -2.78 12.95
N ILE A 359 10.19 -4.10 13.10
CA ILE A 359 9.05 -4.90 13.58
C ILE A 359 9.45 -5.58 14.89
N SER A 360 8.65 -5.36 15.93
CA SER A 360 8.84 -5.88 17.28
C SER A 360 7.51 -6.02 18.03
N ASP A 361 7.57 -6.61 19.22
CA ASP A 361 6.45 -6.68 20.18
C ASP A 361 6.36 -5.51 21.15
N ASN A 362 7.05 -4.42 20.83
CA ASN A 362 6.93 -3.19 21.57
C ASN A 362 5.51 -2.61 21.44
N TYR A 363 4.90 -2.28 22.58
CA TYR A 363 3.56 -1.70 22.60
C TYR A 363 3.55 -0.30 22.00
N HIS A 364 2.68 -0.09 21.01
CA HIS A 364 2.46 1.21 20.38
C HIS A 364 0.96 1.54 20.33
N GLN A 365 0.63 2.71 20.85
CA GLN A 365 -0.72 3.26 20.86
C GLN A 365 -0.58 4.80 20.75
N SER A 366 -1.37 5.44 19.89
CA SER A 366 -1.54 6.89 19.94
C SER A 366 -2.55 7.26 21.03
N ILE A 367 -2.72 8.55 21.28
CA ILE A 367 -3.62 9.03 22.34
C ILE A 367 -5.06 8.51 22.17
N ASP A 368 -5.50 8.28 20.94
CA ASP A 368 -6.86 7.92 20.58
C ASP A 368 -7.00 6.73 19.61
N LEU A 369 -5.91 6.13 19.15
CA LEU A 369 -5.92 5.06 18.16
C LEU A 369 -4.95 3.95 18.53
N ARG A 370 -5.39 2.70 18.37
CA ARG A 370 -4.56 1.50 18.47
C ARG A 370 -4.89 0.54 17.34
N PHE A 371 -3.86 -0.07 16.77
CA PHE A 371 -4.01 -1.16 15.81
C PHE A 371 -3.92 -2.49 16.55
N GLY A 372 -4.93 -3.36 16.41
CA GLY A 372 -4.99 -4.67 17.04
C GLY A 372 -4.65 -4.64 18.53
N SER A 373 -3.66 -5.45 18.90
CA SER A 373 -3.14 -5.55 20.26
C SER A 373 -2.20 -4.41 20.65
N GLY A 374 -1.79 -3.57 19.70
CA GLY A 374 -0.73 -2.57 19.86
C GLY A 374 0.69 -3.14 19.65
N LYS A 375 0.82 -4.41 19.27
CA LYS A 375 2.12 -5.09 19.05
C LYS A 375 2.18 -5.67 17.65
N LEU A 376 2.94 -5.02 16.77
CA LEU A 376 2.93 -5.33 15.33
C LEU A 376 3.41 -6.75 15.02
N LEU A 377 4.49 -7.23 15.67
CA LEU A 377 5.02 -8.57 15.44
C LEU A 377 4.01 -9.65 15.84
N LYS A 378 3.47 -9.56 17.07
CA LYS A 378 2.40 -10.45 17.56
C LYS A 378 1.20 -10.47 16.64
N ASP A 379 0.69 -9.31 16.27
CA ASP A 379 -0.47 -9.21 15.39
C ASP A 379 -0.17 -9.81 13.99
N PHE A 380 1.05 -9.64 13.47
CA PHE A 380 1.44 -10.26 12.20
C PHE A 380 1.55 -11.78 12.26
N ILE A 381 2.13 -12.33 13.35
CA ILE A 381 2.23 -13.77 13.56
C ILE A 381 0.86 -14.41 13.79
N GLU A 382 -0.01 -13.75 14.56
CA GLU A 382 -1.40 -14.20 14.75
C GLU A 382 -2.22 -14.11 13.46
N PHE A 383 -1.98 -13.10 12.62
CA PHE A 383 -2.58 -13.02 11.27
C PHE A 383 -2.13 -14.19 10.39
N ALA A 384 -0.83 -14.51 10.40
CA ALA A 384 -0.26 -15.60 9.61
C ALA A 384 -0.80 -16.98 10.03
N ASP A 385 -1.33 -17.11 11.24
CA ASP A 385 -1.95 -18.33 11.77
C ASP A 385 -1.06 -19.57 11.60
N LEU A 386 0.21 -19.44 12.00
CA LEU A 386 1.24 -20.48 11.85
C LEU A 386 0.93 -21.79 12.58
N LYS A 387 -0.01 -21.75 13.54
CA LYS A 387 -0.46 -22.91 14.32
C LYS A 387 -1.43 -23.80 13.53
N ASN A 388 -2.31 -23.20 12.73
CA ASN A 388 -3.33 -23.92 11.98
C ASN A 388 -3.01 -24.06 10.49
N SER A 389 -1.91 -23.45 10.05
CA SER A 389 -1.45 -23.45 8.65
C SER A 389 -0.02 -23.99 8.51
N LYS A 390 0.43 -24.15 7.26
CA LYS A 390 1.83 -24.45 6.90
C LYS A 390 2.59 -23.20 6.46
N ARG A 391 2.03 -22.01 6.70
CA ARG A 391 2.64 -20.74 6.31
C ARG A 391 3.98 -20.56 7.01
N LYS A 392 4.87 -19.81 6.37
CA LYS A 392 6.21 -19.54 6.89
C LYS A 392 6.57 -18.08 6.73
N ILE A 393 7.44 -17.58 7.61
CA ILE A 393 7.87 -16.19 7.59
C ILE A 393 9.40 -16.12 7.49
N ILE A 394 9.87 -15.31 6.56
CA ILE A 394 11.29 -14.99 6.35
C ILE A 394 11.49 -13.51 6.70
N PHE A 395 12.09 -13.23 7.85
CA PHE A 395 12.46 -11.88 8.27
C PHE A 395 13.85 -11.52 7.72
N ILE A 396 13.92 -10.41 6.99
CA ILE A 396 15.14 -9.90 6.37
C ILE A 396 15.45 -8.52 6.96
N GLY A 397 16.67 -8.29 7.43
CA GLY A 397 16.99 -6.98 8.02
C GLY A 397 18.41 -6.82 8.53
N ASP A 398 18.67 -5.67 9.14
CA ASP A 398 19.96 -5.27 9.68
C ASP A 398 19.82 -4.99 11.18
N SER A 399 20.40 -5.85 12.02
CA SER A 399 20.35 -5.74 13.49
C SER A 399 21.17 -4.56 14.04
N PHE A 400 21.97 -3.90 13.20
CA PHE A 400 22.75 -2.72 13.53
C PHE A 400 22.05 -1.40 13.17
N GLN A 401 20.92 -1.46 12.43
CA GLN A 401 20.09 -0.29 12.18
C GLN A 401 19.16 0.03 13.38
N LEU A 402 18.54 1.20 13.34
CA LEU A 402 17.63 1.66 14.39
C LEU A 402 16.36 0.81 14.37
N SER A 403 16.12 0.07 15.46
CA SER A 403 14.90 -0.72 15.66
C SER A 403 13.81 0.10 16.34
N ILE A 404 12.56 -0.31 16.14
CA ILE A 404 11.43 0.19 16.94
C ILE A 404 11.30 -0.68 18.18
N GLY A 405 11.45 -0.08 19.36
CA GLY A 405 11.41 -0.82 20.63
C GLY A 405 12.70 -1.56 20.97
N LYS A 406 12.61 -2.51 21.89
CA LYS A 406 13.74 -3.30 22.39
C LYS A 406 14.24 -4.30 21.34
N LYS A 407 15.56 -4.47 21.26
CA LYS A 407 16.18 -5.42 20.30
C LYS A 407 15.86 -6.87 20.64
N GLU A 408 15.67 -7.16 21.93
CA GLU A 408 15.36 -8.49 22.44
C GLU A 408 13.97 -8.94 21.97
N GLU A 409 13.04 -8.01 21.78
CA GLU A 409 11.65 -8.24 21.33
C GLU A 409 11.49 -8.04 19.81
N SER A 410 12.59 -7.99 19.05
CA SER A 410 12.61 -7.76 17.60
C SER A 410 12.35 -9.03 16.80
N SER A 411 11.73 -8.88 15.62
CA SER A 411 11.57 -9.97 14.65
C SER A 411 12.89 -10.52 14.08
N LEU A 412 14.00 -9.82 14.30
CA LEU A 412 15.33 -10.32 13.96
C LEU A 412 15.95 -11.19 15.06
N ASN A 413 15.31 -11.37 16.22
CA ASN A 413 15.84 -12.23 17.28
C ASN A 413 15.27 -13.66 17.18
N PRO A 414 16.04 -14.66 16.68
CA PRO A 414 15.54 -16.03 16.53
C PRO A 414 15.23 -16.73 17.86
N GLU A 415 15.94 -16.38 18.93
CA GLU A 415 15.69 -16.94 20.27
C GLU A 415 14.33 -16.46 20.78
N TYR A 416 14.08 -15.15 20.71
CA TYR A 416 12.79 -14.56 21.08
C TYR A 416 11.62 -15.12 20.25
N LEU A 417 11.80 -15.24 18.92
CA LEU A 417 10.79 -15.85 18.05
C LEU A 417 10.47 -17.30 18.48
N SER A 418 11.49 -18.05 18.89
CA SER A 418 11.31 -19.44 19.31
C SER A 418 10.61 -19.56 20.66
N ASP A 419 11.04 -18.76 21.64
CA ASP A 419 10.55 -18.82 23.01
C ASP A 419 9.14 -18.24 23.16
N GLU A 420 8.86 -17.07 22.57
CA GLU A 420 7.57 -16.38 22.72
C GLU A 420 6.47 -17.08 21.89
N TYR A 421 6.80 -17.51 20.66
CA TYR A 421 5.80 -18.04 19.73
C TYR A 421 5.77 -19.57 19.65
N ASN A 422 6.69 -20.26 20.33
CA ASN A 422 6.80 -21.72 20.35
C ASN A 422 6.96 -22.35 18.95
N PHE A 423 7.82 -21.76 18.12
CA PHE A 423 8.16 -22.29 16.80
C PHE A 423 9.66 -22.22 16.54
N GLU A 424 10.24 -23.24 15.91
CA GLU A 424 11.66 -23.19 15.56
C GLU A 424 11.97 -22.05 14.58
N ALA A 425 12.95 -21.24 14.95
CA ALA A 425 13.55 -20.23 14.10
C ALA A 425 14.96 -20.65 13.64
N LYS A 426 15.27 -20.35 12.38
CA LYS A 426 16.62 -20.48 11.80
C LYS A 426 17.15 -19.10 11.46
N ALA A 427 18.44 -18.87 11.63
CA ALA A 427 19.07 -17.60 11.29
C ALA A 427 20.30 -17.79 10.39
N PHE A 428 20.54 -16.83 9.51
CA PHE A 428 21.75 -16.77 8.69
C PHE A 428 22.23 -15.32 8.60
N GLN A 429 23.52 -15.09 8.87
CA GLN A 429 24.16 -13.78 8.79
C GLN A 429 25.03 -13.69 7.53
N LEU A 430 24.69 -12.79 6.61
CA LEU A 430 25.52 -12.46 5.46
C LEU A 430 26.82 -11.77 5.90
N ILE A 431 27.87 -12.00 5.12
CA ILE A 431 29.20 -11.43 5.34
C ILE A 431 29.19 -9.96 4.89
N ASP A 432 29.81 -9.09 5.69
CA ASP A 432 29.96 -7.68 5.38
C ASP A 432 30.75 -7.47 4.08
N LYS A 433 30.30 -6.50 3.27
CA LYS A 433 30.91 -6.19 1.97
C LYS A 433 31.66 -4.84 2.05
N GLU A 434 32.73 -4.81 2.83
CA GLU A 434 33.55 -3.60 3.12
C GLU A 434 33.93 -2.82 1.85
N ASN A 435 34.26 -3.54 0.76
CA ASN A 435 34.72 -2.95 -0.49
C ASN A 435 33.60 -2.40 -1.39
N LYS A 436 32.36 -2.28 -0.92
CA LYS A 436 31.25 -1.74 -1.73
C LYS A 436 31.34 -0.23 -1.92
N SER A 437 31.73 0.53 -0.89
CA SER A 437 32.03 1.95 -1.02
C SER A 437 32.83 2.46 0.19
N PRO A 438 33.54 3.59 0.07
CA PRO A 438 34.23 4.21 1.22
C PRO A 438 33.28 4.51 2.39
N ILE A 439 32.04 4.95 2.11
CA ILE A 439 31.05 5.25 3.16
C ILE A 439 30.61 3.96 3.88
N VAL A 440 30.48 2.85 3.15
CA VAL A 440 30.17 1.53 3.76
C VAL A 440 31.30 1.10 4.69
N ALA A 441 32.55 1.20 4.25
CA ALA A 441 33.71 0.88 5.07
C ALA A 441 33.73 1.69 6.38
N GLU A 442 33.45 2.99 6.31
CA GLU A 442 33.34 3.85 7.50
C GLU A 442 32.15 3.45 8.39
N GLY A 443 30.97 3.17 7.81
CA GLY A 443 29.81 2.71 8.56
C GLY A 443 30.05 1.39 9.30
N LEU A 444 30.82 0.48 8.71
CA LEU A 444 31.17 -0.80 9.33
C LEU A 444 32.07 -0.66 10.54
N LYS A 445 32.84 0.44 10.67
CA LYS A 445 33.59 0.74 11.91
C LYS A 445 32.65 0.90 13.10
N ALA A 446 31.52 1.60 12.92
CA ALA A 446 30.49 1.73 13.94
C ALA A 446 29.82 0.38 14.25
N VAL A 447 29.55 -0.42 13.22
CA VAL A 447 29.01 -1.79 13.40
C VAL A 447 29.97 -2.66 14.23
N ASN A 448 31.26 -2.63 13.93
CA ASN A 448 32.27 -3.40 14.66
C ASN A 448 32.40 -2.95 16.12
N CYS A 449 32.28 -1.65 16.39
CA CYS A 449 32.20 -1.12 17.76
C CYS A 449 30.99 -1.70 18.51
N ILE A 450 29.81 -1.75 17.87
CA ILE A 450 28.59 -2.33 18.45
C ILE A 450 28.77 -3.84 18.71
N ARG A 451 29.28 -4.60 17.73
CA ARG A 451 29.52 -6.05 17.85
C ARG A 451 30.47 -6.39 19.00
N ASN A 452 31.55 -5.61 19.13
CA ASN A 452 32.57 -5.82 20.15
C ASN A 452 32.23 -5.17 21.50
N GLN A 453 31.09 -4.47 21.59
CA GLN A 453 30.71 -3.65 22.75
C GLN A 453 31.79 -2.64 23.18
N SER A 454 32.58 -2.14 22.22
CA SER A 454 33.61 -1.11 22.44
C SER A 454 33.22 0.20 21.77
N PHE A 455 32.63 1.12 22.55
CA PHE A 455 32.09 2.37 22.02
C PHE A 455 33.09 3.54 22.03
N ASN A 456 34.19 3.41 22.76
CA ASN A 456 35.21 4.46 22.88
C ASN A 456 36.22 4.45 21.71
N ASP A 457 36.19 3.42 20.87
CA ASP A 457 37.12 3.24 19.74
C ASP A 457 36.56 3.77 18.41
N LEU A 458 35.41 4.46 18.44
CA LEU A 458 34.76 4.97 17.24
C LEU A 458 35.60 6.07 16.59
N LYS A 459 36.26 5.73 15.48
CA LYS A 459 37.10 6.65 14.71
C LYS A 459 36.80 6.52 13.22
N PHE A 460 36.42 7.64 12.61
CA PHE A 460 36.20 7.72 11.16
C PHE A 460 37.41 8.32 10.45
N GLU A 461 37.65 7.89 9.21
CA GLU A 461 38.67 8.46 8.34
C GLU A 461 38.08 9.61 7.51
N ILE A 462 38.62 10.81 7.73
CA ILE A 462 38.25 11.99 6.96
C ILE A 462 38.81 11.82 5.54
N SER A 463 37.93 11.96 4.55
CA SER A 463 38.24 11.77 3.13
C SER A 463 37.33 12.64 2.26
N ASN A 464 37.52 12.61 0.94
CA ASN A 464 36.63 13.31 0.01
C ASN A 464 35.14 12.91 0.17
N TYR A 465 34.86 11.72 0.70
CA TYR A 465 33.51 11.20 0.93
C TYR A 465 32.94 11.53 2.32
N LEU A 466 33.80 11.78 3.30
CA LEU A 466 33.41 12.11 4.68
C LEU A 466 34.27 13.26 5.19
N ASN A 467 33.67 14.44 5.31
CA ASN A 467 34.37 15.67 5.69
C ASN A 467 33.76 16.26 6.96
N ILE A 468 34.62 16.87 7.79
CA ILE A 468 34.18 17.75 8.87
C ILE A 468 34.17 19.17 8.31
N LEU A 469 33.04 19.87 8.46
CA LEU A 469 32.88 21.22 7.94
C LEU A 469 32.85 22.23 9.09
N SER A 470 33.51 23.36 8.87
CA SER A 470 33.31 24.57 9.67
C SER A 470 31.93 25.19 9.40
N LYS A 471 31.51 26.13 10.25
CA LYS A 471 30.21 26.82 10.10
C LYS A 471 30.12 27.62 8.80
N ASP A 472 31.23 28.23 8.37
CA ASP A 472 31.26 29.06 7.16
C ASP A 472 31.19 28.18 5.90
N GLU A 473 31.93 27.07 5.86
CA GLU A 473 31.88 26.08 4.77
C GLU A 473 30.51 25.41 4.68
N LEU A 474 29.86 25.13 5.82
CA LEU A 474 28.52 24.54 5.87
C LEU A 474 27.51 25.44 5.15
N ARG A 475 27.56 26.75 5.40
CA ARG A 475 26.67 27.72 4.75
C ARG A 475 26.84 27.69 3.23
N GLU A 476 28.07 27.83 2.76
CA GLU A 476 28.37 27.82 1.32
C GLU A 476 27.90 26.51 0.67
N ARG A 477 28.15 25.37 1.31
CA ARG A 477 27.78 24.06 0.78
C ARG A 477 26.27 23.87 0.70
N ILE A 478 25.51 24.33 1.70
CA ILE A 478 24.04 24.30 1.65
C ILE A 478 23.52 25.24 0.57
N GLU A 479 24.05 26.46 0.46
CA GLU A 479 23.69 27.42 -0.59
C GLU A 479 23.92 26.84 -2.00
N ASN A 480 25.04 26.14 -2.20
CA ASN A 480 25.34 25.47 -3.47
C ASN A 480 24.41 24.27 -3.70
N SER A 481 24.09 23.51 -2.66
CA SER A 481 23.18 22.36 -2.75
C SER A 481 21.76 22.78 -3.15
N LEU A 482 21.25 23.86 -2.57
CA LEU A 482 19.93 24.42 -2.92
C LEU A 482 19.83 24.91 -4.36
N LYS A 483 20.96 25.30 -4.98
CA LYS A 483 21.03 25.68 -6.40
C LYS A 483 21.25 24.49 -7.33
N SER A 484 21.68 23.35 -6.78
CA SER A 484 21.98 22.15 -7.55
C SER A 484 20.71 21.38 -7.90
N SER A 485 20.75 20.61 -8.99
CA SER A 485 19.70 19.65 -9.33
C SER A 485 19.78 18.35 -8.52
N SER A 486 20.84 18.17 -7.71
CA SER A 486 21.03 16.99 -6.86
C SER A 486 20.28 17.12 -5.53
N SER A 487 19.58 16.06 -5.13
CA SER A 487 18.90 16.01 -3.84
C SER A 487 19.90 15.84 -2.69
N SER A 488 19.82 16.72 -1.69
CA SER A 488 20.63 16.65 -0.47
C SER A 488 19.75 16.55 0.76
N HIS A 489 20.16 15.75 1.75
CA HIS A 489 19.45 15.61 3.02
C HIS A 489 20.33 16.09 4.17
N ILE A 490 19.72 16.78 5.13
CA ILE A 490 20.35 17.13 6.40
C ILE A 490 19.68 16.29 7.48
N LEU A 491 20.46 15.52 8.21
CA LEU A 491 19.98 14.64 9.28
C LEU A 491 20.35 15.24 10.63
N CYS A 492 19.38 15.26 11.54
CA CYS A 492 19.54 15.72 12.92
C CYS A 492 19.06 14.61 13.86
N TYR A 493 19.58 14.60 15.09
CA TYR A 493 19.19 13.59 16.08
C TYR A 493 17.74 13.78 16.57
N SER A 494 17.28 15.02 16.72
CA SER A 494 15.93 15.34 17.22
C SER A 494 15.18 16.32 16.32
N ASN A 495 13.84 16.32 16.42
CA ASN A 495 12.98 17.27 15.72
C ASN A 495 13.28 18.73 16.12
N PHE A 496 13.60 18.97 17.39
CA PHE A 496 14.00 20.29 17.88
C PHE A 496 15.29 20.80 17.21
N GLU A 497 16.30 19.94 17.05
CA GLU A 497 17.54 20.28 16.33
C GLU A 497 17.25 20.54 14.84
N ALA A 498 16.44 19.69 14.20
CA ALA A 498 16.02 19.88 12.82
C ALA A 498 15.28 21.21 12.63
N GLN A 499 14.39 21.58 13.56
CA GLN A 499 13.67 22.85 13.53
C GLN A 499 14.62 24.05 13.62
N LYS A 500 15.63 24.00 14.51
CA LYS A 500 16.67 25.04 14.59
C LYS A 500 17.44 25.17 13.29
N VAL A 501 17.84 24.05 12.69
CA VAL A 501 18.55 24.04 11.40
C VAL A 501 17.66 24.64 10.30
N ASN A 502 16.38 24.25 10.24
CA ASN A 502 15.42 24.80 9.28
C ASN A 502 15.27 26.32 9.42
N PHE A 503 15.08 26.84 10.63
CA PHE A 503 15.03 28.30 10.86
C PHE A 503 16.35 28.98 10.53
N TRP A 504 17.48 28.36 10.82
CA TRP A 504 18.79 28.93 10.45
C TRP A 504 18.94 29.03 8.93
N ILE A 505 18.55 27.99 8.17
CA ILE A 505 18.55 28.01 6.69
C ILE A 505 17.60 29.10 6.18
N LYS A 506 16.37 29.14 6.70
CA LYS A 506 15.37 30.12 6.27
C LYS A 506 15.80 31.57 6.53
N ASN A 507 16.43 31.86 7.67
CA ASN A 507 16.88 33.21 8.00
C ASN A 507 18.22 33.59 7.35
N SER A 508 19.18 32.68 7.31
CA SER A 508 20.56 32.99 6.93
C SER A 508 20.82 32.81 5.44
N ILE A 509 20.14 31.85 4.81
CA ILE A 509 20.37 31.42 3.43
C ILE A 509 19.21 31.86 2.53
N LEU A 510 17.99 31.36 2.77
CA LEU A 510 16.83 31.67 1.92
C LEU A 510 16.31 33.09 2.12
N ARG A 511 16.50 33.64 3.33
CA ARG A 511 16.03 34.96 3.78
C ARG A 511 14.53 35.16 3.55
N ASN A 512 13.76 34.11 3.77
CA ASN A 512 12.32 34.08 3.50
C ASN A 512 11.46 34.05 4.79
N GLY A 513 12.06 34.39 5.94
CA GLY A 513 11.40 34.50 7.25
C GLY A 513 11.27 33.17 7.99
N ASN A 514 10.59 33.16 9.14
CA ASN A 514 10.37 31.93 9.92
C ASN A 514 9.08 31.20 9.56
N ASP A 515 8.10 31.92 9.02
CA ASP A 515 6.78 31.34 8.73
C ASP A 515 6.77 30.62 7.37
N LEU A 516 5.81 29.72 7.18
CA LEU A 516 5.60 28.99 5.93
C LEU A 516 5.36 29.95 4.77
N THR A 517 6.10 29.80 3.68
CA THR A 517 6.00 30.68 2.51
C THR A 517 6.21 29.94 1.21
N LYS A 518 5.85 30.61 0.10
CA LYS A 518 5.98 30.05 -1.26
C LYS A 518 7.43 29.62 -1.53
N GLY A 519 7.58 28.40 -2.06
CA GLY A 519 8.86 27.79 -2.39
C GLY A 519 9.49 26.99 -1.25
N ASP A 520 8.92 27.01 -0.04
CA ASP A 520 9.39 26.14 1.04
C ASP A 520 9.20 24.67 0.68
N LEU A 521 10.20 23.86 1.01
CA LEU A 521 10.11 22.40 1.00
C LEU A 521 9.58 21.92 2.34
N VAL A 522 8.47 21.18 2.32
CA VAL A 522 7.86 20.59 3.52
C VAL A 522 7.80 19.07 3.42
N ILE A 523 7.77 18.43 4.60
CA ILE A 523 7.54 16.99 4.74
C ILE A 523 6.20 16.76 5.43
N PHE A 524 5.44 15.78 4.97
CA PHE A 524 4.14 15.44 5.52
C PHE A 524 4.27 14.51 6.73
N GLY A 525 3.66 14.88 7.86
CA GLY A 525 3.68 14.11 9.10
C GLY A 525 2.59 13.05 9.24
N ASN A 526 1.59 13.07 8.34
CA ASN A 526 0.45 12.16 8.31
C ASN A 526 0.13 11.74 6.87
N ASN A 527 -0.82 10.81 6.71
CA ASN A 527 -1.39 10.50 5.41
C ASN A 527 -2.58 11.45 5.17
N ILE A 528 -2.61 12.08 4.00
CA ILE A 528 -3.70 12.98 3.58
C ILE A 528 -4.35 12.38 2.34
N ARG A 529 -5.66 12.44 2.28
CA ARG A 529 -6.45 12.07 1.11
C ARG A 529 -7.12 13.33 0.58
N VAL A 530 -7.01 13.59 -0.71
CA VAL A 530 -7.62 14.74 -1.38
C VAL A 530 -8.52 14.22 -2.49
N GLU A 531 -9.80 14.50 -2.35
CA GLU A 531 -10.82 14.17 -3.36
C GLU A 531 -10.70 15.09 -4.58
N ASP A 532 -11.08 14.61 -5.77
CA ASP A 532 -11.20 15.48 -6.94
C ASP A 532 -12.55 16.22 -6.89
N GLU A 533 -12.49 17.54 -7.01
CA GLU A 533 -13.69 18.40 -6.93
C GLU A 533 -14.59 18.28 -8.17
N ASN A 534 -14.05 17.84 -9.31
CA ASN A 534 -14.76 17.83 -10.59
C ASN A 534 -15.27 16.44 -11.00
N ASP A 535 -14.64 15.36 -10.53
CA ASP A 535 -15.05 13.98 -10.81
C ASP A 535 -15.11 13.15 -9.52
N PRO A 536 -16.31 12.87 -8.97
CA PRO A 536 -16.46 12.09 -7.74
C PRO A 536 -15.99 10.64 -7.87
N PHE A 537 -15.81 10.15 -9.09
CA PHE A 537 -15.35 8.80 -9.38
C PHE A 537 -13.84 8.73 -9.66
N ALA A 538 -13.15 9.87 -9.72
CA ALA A 538 -11.70 9.95 -9.89
C ALA A 538 -10.96 9.28 -8.74
N GLU A 539 -9.72 8.87 -8.96
CA GLU A 539 -8.89 8.32 -7.90
C GLU A 539 -8.52 9.42 -6.89
N PRO A 540 -8.80 9.24 -5.58
CA PRO A 540 -8.43 10.25 -4.61
C PRO A 540 -6.90 10.36 -4.51
N LYS A 541 -6.38 11.57 -4.60
CA LYS A 541 -4.94 11.82 -4.52
C LYS A 541 -4.47 11.66 -3.09
N LYS A 542 -3.58 10.69 -2.87
CA LYS A 542 -3.03 10.36 -1.56
C LYS A 542 -1.65 10.99 -1.37
N ILE A 543 -1.48 11.70 -0.26
CA ILE A 543 -0.18 12.13 0.25
C ILE A 543 0.18 11.18 1.38
N PHE A 544 1.34 10.52 1.27
CA PHE A 544 1.80 9.61 2.31
C PHE A 544 2.74 10.31 3.28
N ASN A 545 2.69 9.88 4.55
CA ASN A 545 3.62 10.31 5.58
C ASN A 545 5.08 10.13 5.10
N GLY A 546 5.87 11.20 5.22
CA GLY A 546 7.26 11.26 4.81
C GLY A 546 7.49 11.66 3.36
N GLN A 547 6.44 11.91 2.57
CA GLN A 547 6.59 12.55 1.26
C GLN A 547 6.96 14.03 1.41
N PHE A 548 7.55 14.58 0.35
CA PHE A 548 7.97 15.97 0.27
C PHE A 548 7.13 16.74 -0.74
N GLY A 549 6.85 17.99 -0.44
CA GLY A 549 6.16 18.89 -1.35
C GLY A 549 6.68 20.32 -1.25
N THR A 550 6.53 21.06 -2.34
CA THR A 550 6.92 22.46 -2.42
C THR A 550 5.67 23.34 -2.30
N VAL A 551 5.72 24.30 -1.40
CA VAL A 551 4.62 25.23 -1.15
C VAL A 551 4.41 26.15 -2.36
N VAL A 552 3.18 26.20 -2.87
CA VAL A 552 2.76 27.07 -3.98
C VAL A 552 2.10 28.34 -3.46
N SER A 553 1.18 28.21 -2.51
CA SER A 553 0.48 29.31 -1.86
C SER A 553 0.05 28.95 -0.44
N VAL A 554 -0.13 29.99 0.37
CA VAL A 554 -0.39 29.90 1.81
C VAL A 554 -1.41 30.98 2.16
N SER A 555 -2.50 30.63 2.84
CA SER A 555 -3.53 31.60 3.26
C SER A 555 -3.23 32.18 4.65
N ASN A 556 -4.12 33.04 5.15
CA ASN A 556 -4.05 33.52 6.53
C ASN A 556 -4.45 32.42 7.52
N THR A 557 -3.96 32.51 8.76
CA THR A 557 -4.35 31.56 9.82
C THR A 557 -5.81 31.70 10.21
N ILE A 558 -6.48 30.56 10.35
CA ILE A 558 -7.83 30.41 10.86
C ILE A 558 -7.71 29.86 12.28
N THR A 559 -8.07 30.65 13.29
CA THR A 559 -8.01 30.20 14.69
C THR A 559 -9.39 29.77 15.17
N LYS A 560 -9.49 28.58 15.74
CA LYS A 560 -10.67 28.05 16.43
C LYS A 560 -10.39 27.96 17.92
N ASN A 561 -11.26 28.55 18.72
CA ASN A 561 -11.16 28.58 20.18
C ASN A 561 -12.51 28.36 20.88
N GLU A 562 -13.61 28.26 20.13
CA GLU A 562 -14.95 28.17 20.70
C GLU A 562 -15.18 26.84 21.43
N LYS A 563 -15.28 26.91 22.77
CA LYS A 563 -15.48 25.75 23.65
C LYS A 563 -14.40 24.67 23.50
N LEU A 564 -13.18 25.09 23.14
CA LEU A 564 -12.01 24.21 23.06
C LEU A 564 -11.14 24.39 24.30
N ILE A 565 -10.40 23.34 24.67
CA ILE A 565 -9.47 23.38 25.81
C ILE A 565 -8.20 24.14 25.43
N ALA A 566 -7.74 23.97 24.18
CA ALA A 566 -6.63 24.67 23.57
C ALA A 566 -7.04 25.20 22.19
N PRO A 567 -6.52 26.38 21.77
CA PRO A 567 -6.83 26.92 20.45
C PRO A 567 -6.21 26.06 19.34
N LEU A 568 -6.98 25.81 18.30
CA LEU A 568 -6.53 25.12 17.10
C LEU A 568 -6.34 26.14 15.98
N ILE A 569 -5.18 26.09 15.34
CA ILE A 569 -4.79 27.03 14.30
C ILE A 569 -4.64 26.24 13.01
N PHE A 570 -5.47 26.59 12.04
CA PHE A 570 -5.44 26.01 10.70
C PHE A 570 -4.95 27.03 9.70
N ARG A 571 -4.47 26.56 8.56
CA ARG A 571 -4.13 27.40 7.43
C ARG A 571 -4.32 26.61 6.14
N GLU A 572 -4.93 27.22 5.14
CA GLU A 572 -5.05 26.59 3.82
C GLU A 572 -3.71 26.70 3.09
N VAL A 573 -3.25 25.59 2.56
CA VAL A 573 -1.96 25.49 1.88
C VAL A 573 -2.13 24.73 0.58
N THR A 574 -1.60 25.31 -0.49
CA THR A 574 -1.48 24.65 -1.79
C THR A 574 -0.05 24.15 -1.97
N ILE A 575 0.12 22.87 -2.24
CA ILE A 575 1.43 22.22 -2.37
C ILE A 575 1.53 21.47 -3.68
N ASN A 576 2.68 21.58 -4.35
CA ASN A 576 3.08 20.70 -5.45
C ASN A 576 3.90 19.53 -4.87
N LEU A 577 3.40 18.30 -5.02
CA LEU A 577 4.10 17.10 -4.57
C LEU A 577 5.27 16.76 -5.50
N GLN A 578 6.45 16.52 -4.94
CA GLN A 578 7.65 16.25 -5.75
C GLN A 578 7.57 14.96 -6.56
N GLN A 579 6.91 13.92 -6.05
CA GLN A 579 6.87 12.60 -6.70
C GLN A 579 5.86 12.51 -7.84
N SER A 580 4.65 13.06 -7.65
CA SER A 580 3.55 12.98 -8.61
C SER A 580 3.36 14.25 -9.43
N ASN A 581 4.02 15.35 -9.05
CA ASN A 581 3.81 16.68 -9.62
C ASN A 581 2.34 17.17 -9.54
N HIS A 582 1.53 16.55 -8.68
CA HIS A 582 0.17 17.02 -8.41
C HIS A 582 0.21 18.25 -7.53
N THR A 583 -0.64 19.22 -7.88
CA THR A 583 -0.90 20.38 -7.03
C THR A 583 -2.17 20.11 -6.23
N LEU A 584 -2.08 20.15 -4.91
CA LEU A 584 -3.13 19.79 -3.98
C LEU A 584 -3.39 20.93 -3.00
N ASN A 585 -4.64 21.07 -2.57
CA ASN A 585 -5.07 22.06 -1.61
C ASN A 585 -5.67 21.39 -0.37
N PHE A 586 -5.25 21.79 0.83
CA PHE A 586 -5.70 21.22 2.10
C PHE A 586 -5.41 22.15 3.28
N LEU A 587 -5.96 21.81 4.46
CA LEU A 587 -5.71 22.53 5.71
C LEU A 587 -4.48 21.94 6.44
N SER A 588 -3.50 22.79 6.70
CA SER A 588 -2.38 22.54 7.61
C SER A 588 -2.81 22.84 9.04
N LEU A 589 -2.57 21.90 9.97
CA LEU A 589 -2.72 22.12 11.40
C LEU A 589 -1.42 22.71 11.97
N GLU A 590 -1.44 24.02 12.20
CA GLU A 590 -0.25 24.80 12.54
C GLU A 590 0.29 24.46 13.93
N ASN A 591 -0.56 24.01 14.86
CA ASN A 591 -0.15 23.49 16.17
C ASN A 591 0.87 22.36 16.02
N PHE A 592 0.61 21.39 15.13
CA PHE A 592 1.54 20.29 14.84
C PHE A 592 2.80 20.78 14.14
N ARG A 593 2.65 21.65 13.13
CA ARG A 593 3.77 22.17 12.32
C ARG A 593 4.77 22.98 13.15
N LEU A 594 4.28 23.77 14.11
CA LEU A 594 5.10 24.66 14.94
C LEU A 594 5.65 23.96 16.19
N SER A 595 5.13 22.78 16.53
CA SER A 595 5.62 21.94 17.63
C SER A 595 7.08 21.55 17.41
N ASP A 596 7.92 21.76 18.43
CA ASP A 596 9.32 21.35 18.44
C ASP A 596 9.50 19.82 18.57
N LYS A 597 8.45 19.13 19.03
CA LYS A 597 8.36 17.68 19.09
C LYS A 597 7.80 17.08 17.81
N GLY A 598 7.09 17.86 17.00
CA GLY A 598 6.34 17.35 15.85
C GLY A 598 5.16 16.49 16.29
N GLU A 599 4.49 16.88 17.38
CA GLU A 599 3.35 16.19 17.98
C GLU A 599 2.37 17.22 18.52
N LEU A 600 1.08 16.86 18.57
CA LEU A 600 0.05 17.63 19.30
C LEU A 600 0.08 17.25 20.78
N SER A 601 -0.16 18.23 21.64
CA SER A 601 -0.42 18.00 23.05
C SER A 601 -1.76 17.28 23.27
N LYS A 602 -1.94 16.69 24.47
CA LYS A 602 -3.20 16.05 24.84
C LYS A 602 -4.38 17.02 24.76
N GLU A 603 -4.21 18.25 25.23
CA GLU A 603 -5.26 19.28 25.21
C GLU A 603 -5.64 19.68 23.77
N GLU A 604 -4.67 19.77 22.86
CA GLU A 604 -4.93 20.03 21.43
C GLU A 604 -5.66 18.86 20.76
N ILE A 605 -5.31 17.61 21.10
CA ILE A 605 -6.01 16.44 20.56
C ILE A 605 -7.47 16.38 21.06
N ILE A 606 -7.69 16.63 22.35
CA ILE A 606 -9.06 16.71 22.91
C ILE A 606 -9.84 17.85 22.22
N SER A 607 -9.21 19.01 22.06
CA SER A 607 -9.82 20.15 21.35
C SER A 607 -10.15 19.82 19.90
N TYR A 608 -9.28 19.07 19.22
CA TYR A 608 -9.52 18.63 17.85
C TYR A 608 -10.74 17.69 17.78
N LYS A 609 -10.86 16.75 18.71
CA LYS A 609 -12.05 15.89 18.82
C LYS A 609 -13.33 16.68 19.12
N ILE A 610 -13.26 17.68 20.00
CA ILE A 610 -14.40 18.56 20.29
C ILE A 610 -14.81 19.32 19.03
N LEU A 611 -13.85 19.90 18.30
CA LEU A 611 -14.12 20.59 17.05
C LEU A 611 -14.78 19.67 16.02
N LEU A 612 -14.25 18.46 15.82
CA LEU A 612 -14.86 17.45 14.94
C LEU A 612 -16.29 17.11 15.37
N THR A 613 -16.56 17.02 16.68
CA THR A 613 -17.93 16.80 17.22
C THR A 613 -18.85 17.93 16.84
N GLN A 614 -18.43 19.18 17.05
CA GLN A 614 -19.22 20.36 16.70
C GLN A 614 -19.51 20.44 15.20
N LEU A 615 -18.53 20.12 14.36
CA LEU A 615 -18.70 20.07 12.91
C LEU A 615 -19.68 18.96 12.51
N ALA A 616 -19.52 17.75 13.05
CA ALA A 616 -20.42 16.64 12.78
C ALA A 616 -21.87 16.92 13.22
N GLU A 617 -22.07 17.62 14.33
CA GLU A 617 -23.40 18.05 14.76
C GLU A 617 -24.03 19.07 13.83
N LYS A 618 -23.25 20.03 13.30
CA LYS A 618 -23.72 21.01 12.31
C LYS A 618 -24.11 20.35 10.99
N GLU A 619 -23.32 19.37 10.55
CA GLU A 619 -23.53 18.69 9.27
C GLU A 619 -24.57 17.56 9.33
N LEU A 620 -25.01 17.16 10.53
CA LEU A 620 -25.97 16.07 10.73
C LEU A 620 -27.20 16.16 9.83
N ASP A 621 -27.77 17.35 9.67
CA ASP A 621 -28.98 17.53 8.85
C ASP A 621 -28.68 17.42 7.35
N ASN A 622 -27.48 17.80 6.90
CA ASN A 622 -27.05 17.57 5.52
C ASN A 622 -26.87 16.07 5.23
N PHE A 623 -26.34 15.32 6.20
CA PHE A 623 -26.24 13.85 6.12
C PHE A 623 -27.62 13.16 6.13
N LYS A 624 -28.60 13.68 6.88
CA LYS A 624 -29.98 13.16 6.85
C LYS A 624 -30.72 13.42 5.55
N ASN A 625 -30.40 14.54 4.87
CA ASN A 625 -31.05 14.95 3.64
C ASN A 625 -30.35 14.38 2.39
N ASP A 626 -29.51 13.35 2.54
CA ASP A 626 -28.74 12.71 1.47
C ASP A 626 -27.90 13.70 0.62
N LYS A 627 -27.54 14.86 1.20
CA LYS A 627 -26.68 15.83 0.51
C LYS A 627 -25.26 15.31 0.36
N TYR A 628 -24.83 14.45 1.29
CA TYR A 628 -23.52 13.79 1.25
C TYR A 628 -23.70 12.28 1.09
N GLN A 629 -22.77 11.67 0.37
CA GLN A 629 -22.72 10.23 0.23
C GLN A 629 -22.40 9.59 1.58
N THR A 630 -23.22 8.62 1.96
CA THR A 630 -23.13 7.88 3.23
C THR A 630 -22.91 6.40 2.98
N ASP A 631 -22.07 5.76 3.80
CA ASP A 631 -21.98 4.31 3.79
C ASP A 631 -23.24 3.68 4.42
N GLU A 632 -23.47 2.40 4.13
CA GLU A 632 -24.68 1.69 4.59
C GLU A 632 -24.81 1.65 6.12
N GLU A 633 -23.67 1.62 6.84
CA GLU A 633 -23.67 1.68 8.29
C GLU A 633 -24.19 3.04 8.79
N LEU A 634 -23.74 4.15 8.20
CA LEU A 634 -24.23 5.48 8.55
C LEU A 634 -25.70 5.66 8.17
N LYS A 635 -26.15 5.13 7.02
CA LYS A 635 -27.57 5.14 6.63
C LYS A 635 -28.44 4.40 7.65
N ASP A 636 -28.06 3.18 8.03
CA ASP A 636 -28.78 2.41 9.05
C ASP A 636 -28.79 3.14 10.40
N LEU A 637 -27.68 3.76 10.81
CA LEU A 637 -27.60 4.55 12.04
C LEU A 637 -28.48 5.81 11.97
N LEU A 638 -28.54 6.49 10.82
CA LEU A 638 -29.40 7.66 10.60
C LEU A 638 -30.88 7.26 10.60
N GLN A 639 -31.24 6.13 10.00
CA GLN A 639 -32.60 5.59 10.06
C GLN A 639 -32.99 5.22 11.48
N LYS A 640 -32.13 4.50 12.21
CA LYS A 640 -32.34 4.18 13.63
C LYS A 640 -32.50 5.45 14.47
N LEU A 641 -31.75 6.52 14.16
CA LEU A 641 -31.88 7.82 14.81
C LEU A 641 -33.24 8.47 14.51
N ALA A 642 -33.69 8.42 13.26
CA ALA A 642 -35.00 8.91 12.83
C ALA A 642 -36.16 8.15 13.50
N ASP A 643 -36.00 6.84 13.70
CA ASP A 643 -36.92 5.98 14.44
C ASP A 643 -36.91 6.22 15.97
N GLY A 644 -36.12 7.19 16.45
CA GLY A 644 -36.03 7.55 17.87
C GLY A 644 -35.14 6.64 18.72
N LYS A 645 -34.35 5.75 18.12
CA LYS A 645 -33.39 4.91 18.88
C LYS A 645 -32.21 5.75 19.37
N ARG A 646 -31.65 5.34 20.51
CA ARG A 646 -30.50 6.00 21.14
C ARG A 646 -29.19 5.66 20.42
N VAL A 647 -28.99 6.20 19.22
CA VAL A 647 -27.80 5.97 18.38
C VAL A 647 -27.07 7.27 18.00
N LYS A 648 -27.49 8.44 18.54
CA LYS A 648 -26.94 9.76 18.18
C LYS A 648 -25.41 9.81 18.29
N THR A 649 -24.84 9.27 19.37
CA THR A 649 -23.37 9.25 19.56
C THR A 649 -22.66 8.46 18.46
N LYS A 650 -23.21 7.30 18.05
CA LYS A 650 -22.66 6.48 16.95
C LYS A 650 -22.76 7.21 15.62
N VAL A 651 -23.89 7.87 15.35
CA VAL A 651 -24.09 8.71 14.15
C VAL A 651 -23.05 9.83 14.09
N ILE A 652 -22.90 10.61 15.17
CA ILE A 652 -21.95 11.73 15.20
C ILE A 652 -20.52 11.24 14.99
N ARG A 653 -20.10 10.16 15.66
CA ARG A 653 -18.76 9.57 15.44
C ARG A 653 -18.51 9.15 14.00
N LYS A 654 -19.53 8.56 13.36
CA LYS A 654 -19.41 8.12 11.97
C LYS A 654 -19.35 9.32 11.01
N ILE A 655 -20.13 10.38 11.26
CA ILE A 655 -20.04 11.65 10.53
C ILE A 655 -18.66 12.30 10.71
N GLN A 656 -18.10 12.31 11.93
CA GLN A 656 -16.74 12.83 12.17
C GLN A 656 -15.70 12.18 11.25
N ARG A 657 -15.77 10.86 11.07
CA ARG A 657 -14.87 10.11 10.18
C ARG A 657 -15.10 10.44 8.70
N SER A 658 -16.35 10.65 8.29
CA SER A 658 -16.64 11.12 6.94
C SER A 658 -16.05 12.51 6.70
N LEU A 659 -16.24 13.43 7.67
CA LEU A 659 -15.72 14.81 7.60
C LEU A 659 -14.19 14.89 7.68
N SER A 660 -13.52 13.97 8.37
CA SER A 660 -12.05 13.95 8.40
C SER A 660 -11.42 13.60 7.05
N ASN A 661 -12.21 13.03 6.13
CA ASN A 661 -11.78 12.64 4.79
C ASN A 661 -12.27 13.58 3.68
N MET A 662 -13.13 14.56 4.00
CA MET A 662 -13.62 15.52 3.02
C MET A 662 -12.54 16.56 2.71
N PRO A 663 -12.39 17.00 1.43
CA PRO A 663 -11.43 18.02 1.04
C PRO A 663 -11.66 19.31 1.83
N ALA A 664 -10.64 20.16 1.94
CA ALA A 664 -10.70 21.46 2.61
C ALA A 664 -11.78 22.34 1.96
N THR A 665 -12.98 22.18 2.45
CA THR A 665 -14.18 22.85 1.99
C THR A 665 -14.57 23.85 3.08
N ASP A 666 -15.49 24.76 2.75
CA ASP A 666 -15.94 25.91 3.57
C ASP A 666 -16.44 25.59 5.00
N TYR A 667 -16.31 24.34 5.46
CA TYR A 667 -16.79 23.82 6.74
C TYR A 667 -15.89 24.17 7.93
N TYR A 668 -14.57 24.35 7.75
CA TYR A 668 -13.63 24.55 8.86
C TYR A 668 -13.62 25.97 9.38
#